data_AF-A0A8H3A6Q0-F1
#
_entry.id   AF-A0A8H3A6Q0-F1
#
_cell.length_a   1.000
_cell.length_b   1.000
_cell.length_c   1.000
_cell.angle_alpha   90.00
_cell.angle_beta   90.00
_cell.angle_gamma   90.00
#
_symmetry.space_group_name_H-M   'P 1'
#
loop_
_entity.id
_entity.type
_entity.pdbx_description
1 polymer ?
#
loop_
_entity_poly.entity_id
_entity_poly.type
_entity_poly.pdbx_seq_one_letter_code
_entity_poly.pdbx_strand_id
1 'polypeptide(L)'
;MSSADNKSKSTRKRIGGWFRKRLGESSSRPLSTSSPGLLSASHASLTSGPTDDGQSSAPDRRNIITSTDRLPHVVLSNSLPAPSVLSAVAVLHSPPSSQISTLIPELAIEQSHGHEELPPTRTTTEPVGDSKAWTSLLASLKKLKGIARLIPSVADAAGVLLDCFDTIEAAAKSQQDYEDLATELVVLSDILAQQIEGIGSEAVSKCVSGVAHAIGRQAEEIKKKRGRGKERRLQQASLDEEDVMRHYRRIQSLFRQLQANLSMNTWSVTNDLMVNTRLEGLGPEKQAAYDSALSETIGRRTCTEGTRTKVLSDLVEWVHDKNAPAIYWMNGMAGTGKTTIAYSFAEWLKQHELLAGSFFCTRTSAACRDVAKIVPTVVYQLARYSATFQSILYDILSAEPDAATKNITNQFESLLKEALEKTRGKGKGDALDNLVIVIDALDECEDPRGVETILDRLFQYAPHLGLKFFVTSRPEPGIYAKMAANVGCRGGMVLHDIETSLVSKDIELYLEQELASIPLRVPESDLKQLVDRSGALFIYAATLVRYIRTAKRSVNPYNRLQSILASSSGASREHAQIDKLYLAVLESALEDEELEHSERETIRAVLHTVLMTQEPIRVETIALLAGIDGPERVEYALAPLRSVLHQSESTGLVSTLHASFPDFMFSHTRSGSYFCDMDKHSPGMAHRCFAVMKDQLRFNICDLPSSFIADENVDNLQDRIKHRISATLAYVCRYWASHVGLTPANDDLLEDLSVFLSERLLFWMEVMSLRRELLAGIEGFLALKQWLRKTNSQTSKVATLIEDASNFYTSYASSGACHCTPHIYISCLPFCPRSSTVYKQYWPRM
;
A
#
# COMPACT_ATOMS: atom_id res chain seq x y z
N MET A 1 -21.15 19.53 68.24
CA MET A 1 -20.81 20.96 68.02
C MET A 1 -19.78 21.06 66.90
N SER A 2 -19.63 22.23 66.27
CA SER A 2 -18.81 22.38 65.06
C SER A 2 -17.30 22.41 65.37
N SER A 3 -16.50 21.95 64.40
CA SER A 3 -15.07 22.25 64.26
C SER A 3 -14.81 22.71 62.82
N ALA A 4 -13.80 23.56 62.64
CA ALA A 4 -13.27 23.95 61.34
C ALA A 4 -12.54 22.75 60.67
N ASP A 5 -12.11 22.80 59.40
CA ASP A 5 -11.02 23.70 58.97
C ASP A 5 -11.04 24.10 57.47
N ASN A 6 -10.13 25.01 57.10
CA ASN A 6 -10.08 25.78 55.85
C ASN A 6 -8.92 25.34 54.93
N LYS A 7 -9.21 24.97 53.67
CA LYS A 7 -8.24 24.96 52.55
C LYS A 7 -8.91 24.88 51.17
N SER A 8 -8.13 25.22 50.12
CA SER A 8 -8.42 25.09 48.68
C SER A 8 -9.18 26.24 47.97
N LYS A 9 -8.59 27.44 47.96
CA LYS A 9 -8.85 28.49 46.94
C LYS A 9 -7.55 29.19 46.50
N SER A 10 -6.76 28.54 45.62
CA SER A 10 -5.50 29.12 45.11
C SER A 10 -5.24 28.85 43.62
N THR A 11 -5.53 27.65 43.10
CA THR A 11 -5.08 27.22 41.77
C THR A 11 -5.89 27.79 40.59
N ARG A 12 -7.12 28.26 40.80
CA ARG A 12 -8.10 28.55 39.73
C ARG A 12 -7.93 29.89 38.98
N LYS A 13 -6.92 30.72 39.28
CA LYS A 13 -6.78 32.09 38.72
C LYS A 13 -5.55 32.37 37.85
N ARG A 14 -4.59 31.44 37.69
CA ARG A 14 -3.38 31.67 36.86
C ARG A 14 -3.55 31.30 35.38
N ILE A 15 -4.23 30.20 35.06
CA ILE A 15 -4.23 29.63 33.70
C ILE A 15 -5.05 30.48 32.71
N GLY A 16 -6.26 30.91 33.08
CA GLY A 16 -7.14 31.69 32.19
C GLY A 16 -6.66 33.12 31.85
N GLY A 17 -5.61 33.62 32.53
CA GLY A 17 -5.00 34.91 32.21
C GLY A 17 -3.92 34.85 31.12
N TRP A 18 -3.36 33.66 30.87
CA TRP A 18 -2.20 33.46 30.00
C TRP A 18 -2.58 33.60 28.52
N PHE A 19 -3.63 32.88 28.09
CA PHE A 19 -4.17 32.92 26.72
C PHE A 19 -4.59 34.32 26.23
N ARG A 20 -4.94 35.25 27.13
CA ARG A 20 -5.44 36.58 26.76
C ARG A 20 -4.34 37.65 26.65
N LYS A 21 -3.09 37.36 27.03
CA LYS A 21 -2.05 38.38 27.21
C LYS A 21 -0.92 38.40 26.16
N ARG A 22 -1.15 37.83 24.98
CA ARG A 22 -0.18 37.83 23.86
C ARG A 22 -0.76 38.16 22.47
N LEU A 23 -2.00 38.65 22.41
CA LEU A 23 -2.73 39.02 21.18
C LEU A 23 -2.80 40.54 20.97
N GLY A 24 -1.76 41.28 21.34
CA GLY A 24 -1.72 42.72 21.17
C GLY A 24 -0.32 43.30 21.34
N GLU A 25 0.39 43.45 20.24
CA GLU A 25 1.23 44.61 19.88
C GLU A 25 1.94 44.34 18.54
N SER A 26 1.66 45.16 17.53
CA SER A 26 2.24 45.02 16.18
C SER A 26 2.47 46.39 15.54
N SER A 27 3.66 46.98 15.74
CA SER A 27 4.10 48.19 15.03
C SER A 27 5.62 48.37 14.96
N SER A 28 6.20 47.98 13.81
CA SER A 28 7.23 48.72 13.04
C SER A 28 8.45 49.44 13.68
N ARG A 29 9.65 48.95 13.31
CA ARG A 29 10.85 49.73 12.82
C ARG A 29 11.66 50.60 13.83
N PRO A 30 12.93 51.00 13.52
CA PRO A 30 13.95 50.43 12.61
C PRO A 30 15.42 50.36 13.18
N LEU A 31 16.32 49.71 12.41
CA LEU A 31 17.78 49.90 12.25
C LEU A 31 18.59 50.85 13.18
N SER A 32 19.67 50.32 13.79
CA SER A 32 20.99 51.00 13.85
C SER A 32 22.17 50.05 14.16
N THR A 33 23.34 50.36 13.61
CA THR A 33 24.62 49.61 13.65
C THR A 33 25.48 49.79 14.91
N SER A 34 26.29 48.78 15.29
CA SER A 34 27.71 48.99 15.71
C SER A 34 28.49 47.68 15.99
N SER A 35 29.69 47.53 15.41
CA SER A 35 30.77 46.61 15.87
C SER A 35 31.74 47.38 16.80
N PRO A 36 32.51 46.73 17.71
CA PRO A 36 33.80 46.07 17.37
C PRO A 36 34.04 44.76 18.18
N GLY A 37 35.16 44.03 18.12
CA GLY A 37 36.31 44.06 17.19
C GLY A 37 37.64 43.56 17.81
N LEU A 38 38.16 42.44 17.30
CA LEU A 38 39.57 41.95 17.27
C LEU A 38 40.41 41.70 18.56
N LEU A 39 41.40 40.80 18.36
CA LEU A 39 42.57 40.36 19.17
C LEU A 39 42.43 38.98 19.85
N SER A 40 43.45 38.10 19.91
CA SER A 40 44.50 37.62 18.95
C SER A 40 45.50 36.74 19.71
N ALA A 41 46.07 35.68 19.09
CA ALA A 41 47.31 34.99 19.52
C ALA A 41 47.23 34.21 20.87
N SER A 42 48.06 33.19 21.17
CA SER A 42 49.01 32.38 20.37
C SER A 42 49.50 31.13 21.13
N HIS A 43 49.98 30.13 20.36
CA HIS A 43 51.05 29.14 20.69
C HIS A 43 51.20 28.55 22.10
N ALA A 44 51.14 27.21 22.16
CA ALA A 44 52.23 26.39 22.71
C ALA A 44 52.24 25.00 22.05
N SER A 45 53.44 24.45 21.82
CA SER A 45 53.68 23.07 21.34
C SER A 45 54.80 22.44 22.17
N LEU A 46 54.91 21.10 22.17
CA LEU A 46 56.16 20.29 22.05
C LEU A 46 56.08 18.93 22.77
N THR A 47 56.55 17.86 22.09
CA THR A 47 57.27 16.66 22.61
C THR A 47 56.64 15.76 23.71
N SER A 48 56.87 14.44 23.78
CA SER A 48 57.54 13.46 22.90
C SER A 48 57.17 12.03 23.34
N GLY A 49 57.44 11.01 22.51
CA GLY A 49 57.42 9.59 22.93
C GLY A 49 58.71 9.16 23.70
N PRO A 50 59.13 7.87 23.68
CA PRO A 50 58.65 6.78 22.81
C PRO A 50 58.63 5.35 23.45
N THR A 51 58.63 4.32 22.58
CA THR A 51 59.26 2.96 22.69
C THR A 51 58.59 1.75 23.36
N ASP A 52 58.67 0.64 22.60
CA ASP A 52 58.93 -0.78 22.93
C ASP A 52 57.83 -1.79 23.33
N ASP A 53 57.52 -2.65 22.34
CA ASP A 53 57.66 -4.13 22.31
C ASP A 53 57.22 -5.03 23.49
N GLY A 54 56.42 -6.05 23.14
CA GLY A 54 56.13 -7.22 23.99
C GLY A 54 55.44 -8.35 23.21
N GLN A 55 56.14 -9.48 23.02
CA GLN A 55 55.64 -10.62 22.22
C GLN A 55 54.83 -11.65 23.03
N SER A 56 53.95 -12.37 22.32
CA SER A 56 53.64 -13.80 22.49
C SER A 56 53.18 -14.35 23.86
N SER A 57 51.98 -14.93 23.89
CA SER A 57 51.88 -16.41 24.00
C SER A 57 50.44 -16.92 23.93
N ALA A 58 50.27 -18.11 23.35
CA ALA A 58 49.17 -19.02 23.63
C ALA A 58 49.72 -20.21 24.43
N PRO A 59 48.86 -20.97 25.13
CA PRO A 59 48.77 -22.37 24.71
C PRO A 59 47.34 -22.94 24.65
N ASP A 60 47.29 -24.19 24.18
CA ASP A 60 46.16 -24.87 23.54
C ASP A 60 45.39 -25.82 24.50
N ARG A 61 44.19 -26.24 24.06
CA ARG A 61 43.48 -27.53 24.35
C ARG A 61 42.78 -27.87 25.68
N ARG A 62 41.51 -28.31 25.48
CA ARG A 62 40.84 -29.53 26.01
C ARG A 62 40.39 -29.54 27.49
N ASN A 63 39.24 -30.14 27.87
CA ASN A 63 38.10 -30.72 27.13
C ASN A 63 36.92 -31.03 28.09
N ILE A 64 35.79 -31.55 27.55
CA ILE A 64 34.95 -32.64 28.13
C ILE A 64 33.82 -32.31 29.16
N ILE A 65 32.57 -32.56 28.70
CA ILE A 65 31.45 -33.32 29.33
C ILE A 65 30.48 -32.69 30.39
N THR A 66 29.20 -32.59 29.98
CA THR A 66 27.91 -32.68 30.76
C THR A 66 27.60 -31.64 31.86
N SER A 67 26.36 -31.45 32.36
CA SER A 67 24.97 -31.71 31.88
C SER A 67 23.99 -31.12 32.92
N THR A 68 22.78 -30.68 32.50
CA THR A 68 21.59 -30.48 33.37
C THR A 68 21.72 -29.43 34.50
N ASP A 69 20.67 -28.92 35.16
CA ASP A 69 19.22 -29.18 35.07
C ASP A 69 18.34 -27.93 35.38
N ARG A 70 17.05 -28.03 35.03
CA ARG A 70 15.84 -27.42 35.65
C ARG A 70 15.70 -25.91 35.98
N LEU A 71 14.60 -25.37 35.46
CA LEU A 71 13.76 -24.30 36.03
C LEU A 71 13.17 -24.68 37.41
N PRO A 72 12.62 -23.69 38.14
CA PRO A 72 11.34 -23.88 38.84
C PRO A 72 10.24 -22.90 38.38
N HIS A 73 8.99 -23.35 38.46
CA HIS A 73 7.79 -22.54 38.24
C HIS A 73 7.49 -21.60 39.43
N VAL A 74 6.67 -20.56 39.19
CA VAL A 74 5.92 -19.83 40.22
C VAL A 74 4.42 -19.94 39.91
N VAL A 75 3.58 -20.02 40.94
CA VAL A 75 2.15 -20.38 40.87
C VAL A 75 1.25 -19.16 41.15
N LEU A 76 0.07 -19.14 40.52
CA LEU A 76 -0.97 -18.12 40.69
C LEU A 76 -1.62 -18.17 42.08
N SER A 77 -2.05 -17.00 42.59
CA SER A 77 -3.10 -16.90 43.61
C SER A 77 -3.89 -15.59 43.46
N ASN A 78 -5.18 -15.62 43.82
CA ASN A 78 -6.14 -14.54 43.56
C ASN A 78 -6.31 -13.59 44.76
N SER A 79 -6.67 -12.33 44.52
CA SER A 79 -7.88 -11.72 45.11
C SER A 79 -8.14 -10.28 44.61
N LEU A 80 -9.42 -9.92 44.51
CA LEU A 80 -9.91 -8.54 44.32
C LEU A 80 -10.31 -7.94 45.68
N PRO A 81 -10.45 -6.61 45.76
CA PRO A 81 -11.80 -6.09 46.04
C PRO A 81 -12.21 -4.91 45.15
N ALA A 82 -13.53 -4.72 45.01
CA ALA A 82 -14.14 -3.55 44.37
C ALA A 82 -14.49 -2.45 45.39
N PRO A 83 -14.84 -1.25 44.91
CA PRO A 83 -15.99 -0.54 45.47
C PRO A 83 -16.97 -0.02 44.39
N SER A 84 -18.21 0.26 44.78
CA SER A 84 -19.32 0.69 43.89
C SER A 84 -20.18 1.80 44.52
N VAL A 85 -20.65 2.76 43.70
CA VAL A 85 -21.68 3.77 44.05
C VAL A 85 -22.50 4.12 42.78
N LEU A 86 -23.78 4.51 42.93
CA LEU A 86 -24.80 4.64 41.86
C LEU A 86 -25.29 6.10 41.60
N SER A 87 -25.69 6.39 40.35
CA SER A 87 -26.70 7.39 39.86
C SER A 87 -26.84 7.26 38.32
N ALA A 88 -27.98 7.14 37.61
CA ALA A 88 -29.43 7.22 37.88
C ALA A 88 -30.03 8.66 37.92
N VAL A 89 -31.14 9.06 37.25
CA VAL A 89 -32.11 8.40 36.32
C VAL A 89 -32.75 9.41 35.33
N ALA A 90 -32.84 9.12 34.02
CA ALA A 90 -34.03 9.28 33.11
C ALA A 90 -33.63 9.02 31.63
N VAL A 91 -34.24 8.17 30.79
CA VAL A 91 -35.66 7.77 30.49
C VAL A 91 -36.41 8.75 29.58
N LEU A 92 -36.77 8.30 28.35
CA LEU A 92 -38.05 8.54 27.66
C LEU A 92 -38.26 7.50 26.52
N HIS A 93 -39.39 6.77 26.57
CA HIS A 93 -40.10 5.97 25.53
C HIS A 93 -39.41 4.94 24.60
N SER A 94 -39.84 3.67 24.75
CA SER A 94 -40.23 2.76 23.65
C SER A 94 -41.79 2.70 23.57
N PRO A 95 -42.41 2.29 22.44
CA PRO A 95 -42.81 0.88 22.24
C PRO A 95 -42.96 0.47 20.74
N PRO A 96 -43.59 -0.67 20.36
CA PRO A 96 -43.73 -1.97 21.04
C PRO A 96 -43.10 -3.13 20.24
N SER A 97 -43.03 -4.32 20.85
CA SER A 97 -42.89 -5.60 20.15
C SER A 97 -44.21 -6.39 20.19
N SER A 98 -44.53 -7.13 19.13
CA SER A 98 -45.74 -7.96 19.04
C SER A 98 -45.44 -9.35 18.48
N GLN A 99 -45.88 -10.38 19.19
CA GLN A 99 -45.74 -11.78 18.78
C GLN A 99 -46.80 -12.15 17.72
N ILE A 100 -46.45 -13.04 16.79
CA ILE A 100 -47.39 -13.92 16.10
C ILE A 100 -46.81 -15.35 16.16
N SER A 101 -47.68 -16.33 16.36
CA SER A 101 -47.33 -17.73 16.61
C SER A 101 -47.65 -18.63 15.42
N THR A 102 -46.91 -19.74 15.31
CA THR A 102 -47.30 -21.05 14.75
C THR A 102 -48.34 -21.15 13.62
N LEU A 103 -48.01 -21.92 12.58
CA LEU A 103 -48.74 -23.18 12.29
C LEU A 103 -47.96 -24.05 11.27
N ILE A 104 -47.85 -25.35 11.57
CA ILE A 104 -47.41 -26.40 10.65
C ILE A 104 -48.56 -27.42 10.60
N PRO A 105 -49.10 -27.79 9.42
CA PRO A 105 -49.98 -28.94 9.27
C PRO A 105 -49.14 -30.18 8.89
N GLU A 106 -49.06 -31.13 9.81
CA GLU A 106 -48.53 -32.47 9.57
C GLU A 106 -49.70 -33.42 9.27
N LEU A 107 -49.64 -34.17 8.17
CA LEU A 107 -50.61 -35.22 7.82
C LEU A 107 -49.90 -36.42 7.22
N ALA A 108 -49.88 -37.53 7.96
CA ALA A 108 -49.50 -38.85 7.47
C ALA A 108 -50.75 -39.65 7.09
N ILE A 109 -50.64 -40.54 6.11
CA ILE A 109 -51.56 -41.67 5.88
C ILE A 109 -50.75 -42.89 5.42
N GLU A 110 -50.85 -43.92 6.27
CA GLU A 110 -50.83 -45.38 6.08
C GLU A 110 -50.30 -46.06 4.80
N GLN A 111 -49.72 -47.25 5.01
CA GLN A 111 -49.37 -48.23 3.98
C GLN A 111 -50.55 -49.18 3.70
N SER A 112 -50.77 -49.53 2.43
CA SER A 112 -51.63 -50.66 2.06
C SER A 112 -51.02 -51.47 0.92
N HIS A 113 -50.81 -52.78 1.11
CA HIS A 113 -50.39 -53.69 0.05
C HIS A 113 -51.57 -54.06 -0.87
N GLY A 114 -51.32 -54.05 -2.18
CA GLY A 114 -52.19 -54.65 -3.19
C GLY A 114 -51.39 -55.01 -4.43
N HIS A 115 -51.52 -56.24 -4.93
CA HIS A 115 -51.03 -56.66 -6.24
C HIS A 115 -52.17 -56.54 -7.24
N GLU A 116 -51.92 -56.00 -8.45
CA GLU A 116 -52.43 -56.56 -9.71
C GLU A 116 -51.78 -55.91 -10.96
N GLU A 117 -52.10 -56.48 -12.12
CA GLU A 117 -51.32 -56.62 -13.37
C GLU A 117 -50.96 -55.37 -14.20
N LEU A 118 -49.98 -55.54 -15.12
CA LEU A 118 -49.74 -54.64 -16.25
C LEU A 118 -50.69 -54.95 -17.44
N PRO A 119 -51.20 -53.91 -18.11
CA PRO A 119 -51.37 -53.89 -19.57
C PRO A 119 -50.58 -52.72 -20.22
N PRO A 120 -50.46 -52.63 -21.57
CA PRO A 120 -49.14 -52.36 -22.17
C PRO A 120 -48.89 -50.95 -22.70
N THR A 121 -47.62 -50.71 -23.03
CA THR A 121 -47.10 -49.56 -23.77
C THR A 121 -47.91 -49.21 -25.03
N ARG A 122 -48.26 -47.93 -25.16
CA ARG A 122 -48.57 -47.30 -26.45
C ARG A 122 -47.66 -46.09 -26.66
N THR A 123 -46.74 -46.23 -27.60
CA THR A 123 -45.97 -45.13 -28.17
C THR A 123 -46.84 -44.34 -29.16
N THR A 124 -47.14 -43.10 -28.81
CA THR A 124 -47.72 -42.10 -29.72
C THR A 124 -46.85 -40.86 -29.69
N THR A 125 -45.99 -40.75 -30.70
CA THR A 125 -45.16 -39.57 -30.94
C THR A 125 -46.00 -38.47 -31.58
N GLU A 126 -46.44 -37.50 -30.79
CA GLU A 126 -46.95 -36.23 -31.32
C GLU A 126 -45.78 -35.31 -31.71
N PRO A 127 -45.98 -34.36 -32.66
CA PRO A 127 -44.92 -33.49 -33.14
C PRO A 127 -44.49 -32.46 -32.07
N VAL A 128 -43.22 -32.08 -32.11
CA VAL A 128 -42.63 -31.08 -31.19
C VAL A 128 -43.35 -29.73 -31.33
N GLY A 129 -44.05 -29.32 -30.27
CA GLY A 129 -44.59 -27.97 -30.12
C GLY A 129 -43.64 -27.07 -29.33
N ASP A 130 -43.77 -25.75 -29.51
CA ASP A 130 -42.93 -24.75 -28.84
C ASP A 130 -42.99 -24.89 -27.31
N SER A 131 -41.82 -25.00 -26.67
CA SER A 131 -41.76 -25.12 -25.22
C SER A 131 -42.14 -23.81 -24.53
N LYS A 132 -43.11 -23.91 -23.61
CA LYS A 132 -43.63 -22.79 -22.84
C LYS A 132 -42.58 -22.16 -21.91
N ALA A 133 -41.60 -22.95 -21.45
CA ALA A 133 -40.51 -22.46 -20.61
C ALA A 133 -39.57 -21.52 -21.38
N TRP A 134 -39.18 -21.91 -22.60
CA TRP A 134 -38.25 -21.15 -23.43
C TRP A 134 -38.88 -19.87 -23.97
N THR A 135 -40.11 -19.93 -24.48
CA THR A 135 -40.87 -18.73 -24.89
C THR A 135 -41.06 -17.72 -23.73
N SER A 136 -41.22 -18.21 -22.49
CA SER A 136 -41.26 -17.36 -21.29
C SER A 136 -39.89 -16.76 -20.94
N LEU A 137 -38.80 -17.54 -21.06
CA LEU A 137 -37.43 -17.06 -20.81
C LEU A 137 -37.03 -15.97 -21.81
N LEU A 138 -37.38 -16.14 -23.09
CA LEU A 138 -37.15 -15.15 -24.14
C LEU A 138 -37.84 -13.81 -23.83
N ALA A 139 -39.06 -13.85 -23.26
CA ALA A 139 -39.77 -12.65 -22.82
C ALA A 139 -39.12 -12.00 -21.60
N SER A 140 -38.74 -12.81 -20.60
CA SER A 140 -38.14 -12.34 -19.34
C SER A 140 -36.76 -11.71 -19.56
N LEU A 141 -35.92 -12.29 -20.44
CA LEU A 141 -34.63 -11.71 -20.83
C LEU A 141 -34.78 -10.42 -21.64
N LYS A 142 -35.79 -10.32 -22.54
CA LYS A 142 -36.11 -9.07 -23.25
C LYS A 142 -36.56 -7.96 -22.29
N LYS A 143 -37.40 -8.30 -21.30
CA LYS A 143 -37.81 -7.41 -20.22
C LYS A 143 -36.61 -6.94 -19.40
N LEU A 144 -35.74 -7.86 -18.96
CA LEU A 144 -34.53 -7.57 -18.21
C LEU A 144 -33.60 -6.63 -18.99
N LYS A 145 -33.33 -6.89 -20.28
CA LYS A 145 -32.53 -5.99 -21.16
C LYS A 145 -33.16 -4.60 -21.33
N GLY A 146 -34.49 -4.50 -21.30
CA GLY A 146 -35.21 -3.23 -21.35
C GLY A 146 -35.09 -2.39 -20.08
N ILE A 147 -35.20 -3.03 -18.92
CA ILE A 147 -35.16 -2.40 -17.59
C ILE A 147 -33.73 -2.11 -17.13
N ALA A 148 -32.79 -3.02 -17.38
CA ALA A 148 -31.38 -2.91 -16.98
C ALA A 148 -30.58 -1.81 -17.70
N ARG A 149 -31.23 -0.91 -18.46
CA ARG A 149 -30.59 0.30 -19.01
C ARG A 149 -29.93 1.19 -17.95
N LEU A 150 -30.38 1.09 -16.69
CA LEU A 150 -29.78 1.76 -15.53
C LEU A 150 -28.51 1.06 -14.99
N ILE A 151 -28.22 -0.17 -15.45
CA ILE A 151 -27.06 -0.99 -15.09
C ILE A 151 -26.51 -1.65 -16.38
N PRO A 152 -25.73 -0.92 -17.21
CA PRO A 152 -25.42 -1.34 -18.59
C PRO A 152 -24.86 -2.76 -18.72
N SER A 153 -23.95 -3.17 -17.83
CA SER A 153 -23.35 -4.51 -17.78
C SER A 153 -24.39 -5.64 -17.72
N VAL A 154 -25.50 -5.44 -17.01
CA VAL A 154 -26.61 -6.42 -16.91
C VAL A 154 -27.48 -6.41 -18.18
N ALA A 155 -27.70 -5.25 -18.79
CA ALA A 155 -28.40 -5.17 -20.09
C ALA A 155 -27.59 -5.82 -21.22
N ASP A 156 -26.27 -5.65 -21.21
CA ASP A 156 -25.36 -6.27 -22.19
C ASP A 156 -25.28 -7.78 -21.98
N ALA A 157 -25.17 -8.26 -20.74
CA ALA A 157 -25.21 -9.70 -20.43
C ALA A 157 -26.54 -10.37 -20.86
N ALA A 158 -27.68 -9.71 -20.61
CA ALA A 158 -28.98 -10.14 -21.13
C ALA A 158 -29.03 -10.05 -22.67
N GLY A 159 -28.31 -9.11 -23.27
CA GLY A 159 -28.12 -9.00 -24.72
C GLY A 159 -27.40 -10.19 -25.34
N VAL A 160 -26.22 -10.54 -24.84
CA VAL A 160 -25.44 -11.67 -25.36
C VAL A 160 -26.19 -13.00 -25.20
N LEU A 161 -26.98 -13.15 -24.12
CA LEU A 161 -27.85 -14.32 -23.93
C LEU A 161 -29.02 -14.38 -24.93
N LEU A 162 -29.59 -13.24 -25.32
CA LEU A 162 -30.59 -13.18 -26.38
C LEU A 162 -29.98 -13.47 -27.75
N ASP A 163 -28.76 -12.97 -28.01
CA ASP A 163 -28.04 -13.17 -29.28
C ASP A 163 -27.56 -14.63 -29.49
N CYS A 164 -27.54 -15.45 -28.44
CA CYS A 164 -27.28 -16.89 -28.53
C CYS A 164 -28.50 -17.78 -28.20
N PHE A 165 -29.68 -17.20 -27.95
CA PHE A 165 -30.86 -17.91 -27.46
C PHE A 165 -31.23 -19.13 -28.33
N ASP A 166 -31.40 -18.93 -29.63
CA ASP A 166 -31.70 -19.99 -30.62
C ASP A 166 -30.69 -21.14 -30.60
N THR A 167 -29.45 -20.90 -30.16
CA THR A 167 -28.40 -21.92 -30.04
C THR A 167 -28.50 -22.71 -28.73
N ILE A 168 -28.98 -22.09 -27.65
CA ILE A 168 -29.26 -22.78 -26.38
C ILE A 168 -30.54 -23.63 -26.53
N GLU A 169 -31.60 -23.06 -27.09
CA GLU A 169 -32.89 -23.73 -27.32
C GLU A 169 -32.73 -24.94 -28.26
N ALA A 170 -32.00 -24.80 -29.38
CA ALA A 170 -31.73 -25.91 -30.29
C ALA A 170 -30.82 -27.01 -29.71
N ALA A 171 -30.11 -26.76 -28.61
CA ALA A 171 -29.33 -27.77 -27.88
C ALA A 171 -30.17 -28.57 -26.88
N ALA A 172 -31.29 -28.02 -26.40
CA ALA A 172 -32.09 -28.56 -25.30
C ALA A 172 -32.84 -29.88 -25.60
N LYS A 173 -33.15 -30.15 -26.88
CA LYS A 173 -33.75 -31.40 -27.41
C LYS A 173 -34.78 -32.11 -26.49
N SER A 174 -35.71 -31.35 -25.92
CA SER A 174 -36.79 -31.88 -25.07
C SER A 174 -36.33 -32.72 -23.86
N GLN A 175 -35.15 -32.44 -23.28
CA GLN A 175 -34.72 -33.00 -22.01
C GLN A 175 -35.24 -32.17 -20.83
N GLN A 176 -35.88 -32.81 -19.84
CA GLN A 176 -36.54 -32.13 -18.70
C GLN A 176 -35.61 -31.16 -17.95
N ASP A 177 -34.36 -31.57 -17.67
CA ASP A 177 -33.33 -30.75 -17.04
C ASP A 177 -33.21 -29.34 -17.66
N TYR A 178 -33.30 -29.23 -18.98
CA TYR A 178 -33.18 -27.97 -19.72
C TYR A 178 -34.42 -27.07 -19.53
N GLU A 179 -35.62 -27.66 -19.47
CA GLU A 179 -36.86 -26.92 -19.21
C GLU A 179 -36.95 -26.43 -17.75
N ASP A 180 -36.49 -27.25 -16.80
CA ASP A 180 -36.39 -26.88 -15.39
C ASP A 180 -35.39 -25.72 -15.20
N LEU A 181 -34.21 -25.80 -15.83
CA LEU A 181 -33.21 -24.72 -15.85
C LEU A 181 -33.74 -23.44 -16.48
N ALA A 182 -34.47 -23.52 -17.60
CA ALA A 182 -35.10 -22.37 -18.25
C ALA A 182 -36.20 -21.74 -17.37
N THR A 183 -37.01 -22.57 -16.71
CA THR A 183 -38.08 -22.13 -15.81
C THR A 183 -37.52 -21.42 -14.57
N GLU A 184 -36.42 -21.88 -13.99
CA GLU A 184 -35.78 -21.14 -12.89
C GLU A 184 -35.12 -19.84 -13.39
N LEU A 185 -34.52 -19.82 -14.59
CA LEU A 185 -33.96 -18.60 -15.17
C LEU A 185 -35.03 -17.54 -15.50
N VAL A 186 -36.28 -17.92 -15.81
CA VAL A 186 -37.44 -17.00 -15.86
C VAL A 186 -37.62 -16.31 -14.52
N VAL A 187 -37.77 -17.08 -13.44
CA VAL A 187 -38.01 -16.57 -12.09
C VAL A 187 -36.88 -15.64 -11.64
N LEU A 188 -35.62 -16.03 -11.86
CA LEU A 188 -34.47 -15.20 -11.54
C LEU A 188 -34.44 -13.90 -12.36
N SER A 189 -34.74 -13.95 -13.66
CA SER A 189 -34.78 -12.76 -14.54
C SER A 189 -35.87 -11.77 -14.13
N ASP A 190 -37.06 -12.26 -13.75
CA ASP A 190 -38.17 -11.40 -13.34
C ASP A 190 -37.96 -10.75 -11.97
N ILE A 191 -37.36 -11.46 -11.00
CA ILE A 191 -37.00 -10.86 -9.71
C ILE A 191 -35.87 -9.84 -9.89
N LEU A 192 -34.87 -10.13 -10.72
CA LEU A 192 -33.81 -9.17 -11.07
C LEU A 192 -34.39 -7.89 -11.68
N ALA A 193 -35.35 -8.01 -12.60
CA ALA A 193 -36.03 -6.86 -13.19
C ALA A 193 -36.74 -6.00 -12.13
N GLN A 194 -37.50 -6.61 -11.21
CA GLN A 194 -38.17 -5.91 -10.11
C GLN A 194 -37.19 -5.22 -9.14
N GLN A 195 -36.04 -5.85 -8.86
CA GLN A 195 -35.01 -5.25 -8.00
C GLN A 195 -34.35 -4.04 -8.66
N ILE A 196 -34.11 -4.09 -9.97
CA ILE A 196 -33.47 -3.00 -10.72
C ILE A 196 -34.40 -1.77 -10.85
N GLU A 197 -35.72 -1.97 -10.98
CA GLU A 197 -36.70 -0.86 -11.00
C GLU A 197 -36.69 -0.01 -9.71
N GLY A 198 -36.18 -0.54 -8.60
CA GLY A 198 -36.05 0.17 -7.32
C GLY A 198 -34.67 0.79 -7.02
N ILE A 199 -33.67 0.63 -7.90
CA ILE A 199 -32.26 1.00 -7.62
C ILE A 199 -31.81 2.21 -8.45
N GLY A 200 -31.29 3.23 -7.78
CA GLY A 200 -30.63 4.37 -8.42
C GLY A 200 -29.28 3.97 -9.03
N SER A 201 -28.99 4.45 -10.25
CA SER A 201 -27.86 4.00 -11.09
C SER A 201 -26.47 4.15 -10.42
N GLU A 202 -26.29 5.12 -9.53
CA GLU A 202 -25.01 5.37 -8.83
C GLU A 202 -24.67 4.34 -7.73
N ALA A 203 -25.60 3.47 -7.35
CA ALA A 203 -25.51 2.65 -6.12
C ALA A 203 -25.02 1.19 -6.34
N VAL A 204 -24.50 0.84 -7.51
CA VAL A 204 -24.26 -0.56 -7.89
C VAL A 204 -22.81 -1.01 -7.61
N SER A 205 -22.64 -1.97 -6.70
CA SER A 205 -21.36 -2.64 -6.42
C SER A 205 -20.73 -3.25 -7.68
N LYS A 206 -19.42 -3.05 -7.87
CA LYS A 206 -18.64 -3.58 -9.02
C LYS A 206 -18.79 -5.09 -9.21
N CYS A 207 -18.98 -5.84 -8.12
CA CYS A 207 -19.25 -7.27 -8.14
C CYS A 207 -20.50 -7.66 -8.95
N VAL A 208 -21.51 -6.78 -9.06
CA VAL A 208 -22.69 -6.99 -9.93
C VAL A 208 -22.28 -7.01 -11.40
N SER A 209 -21.52 -6.01 -11.84
CA SER A 209 -21.04 -5.93 -13.23
C SER A 209 -20.04 -7.05 -13.56
N GLY A 210 -19.14 -7.41 -12.63
CA GLY A 210 -18.21 -8.53 -12.83
C GLY A 210 -18.91 -9.88 -13.00
N VAL A 211 -20.02 -10.11 -12.27
CA VAL A 211 -20.89 -11.28 -12.46
C VAL A 211 -21.62 -11.21 -13.81
N ALA A 212 -22.07 -10.03 -14.25
CA ALA A 212 -22.70 -9.86 -15.56
C ALA A 212 -21.71 -10.10 -16.72
N HIS A 213 -20.48 -9.61 -16.64
CA HIS A 213 -19.39 -9.92 -17.58
C HIS A 213 -19.04 -11.43 -17.57
N ALA A 214 -19.13 -12.11 -16.42
CA ALA A 214 -18.98 -13.56 -16.36
C ALA A 214 -20.12 -14.31 -17.07
N ILE A 215 -21.37 -13.83 -16.99
CA ILE A 215 -22.52 -14.36 -17.75
C ILE A 215 -22.28 -14.21 -19.25
N GLY A 216 -21.92 -13.02 -19.72
CA GLY A 216 -21.61 -12.76 -21.13
C GLY A 216 -20.50 -13.67 -21.68
N ARG A 217 -19.44 -13.91 -20.91
CA ARG A 217 -18.38 -14.86 -21.29
C ARG A 217 -18.87 -16.32 -21.41
N GLN A 218 -19.78 -16.79 -20.54
CA GLN A 218 -20.35 -18.14 -20.71
C GLN A 218 -21.21 -18.24 -21.98
N ALA A 219 -21.98 -17.20 -22.29
CA ALA A 219 -22.81 -17.14 -23.49
C ALA A 219 -21.97 -17.13 -24.79
N GLU A 220 -20.85 -16.41 -24.81
CA GLU A 220 -19.90 -16.43 -25.95
C GLU A 220 -19.18 -17.79 -26.12
N GLU A 221 -18.83 -18.51 -25.04
CA GLU A 221 -18.24 -19.86 -25.20
C GLU A 221 -19.22 -20.87 -25.81
N ILE A 222 -20.51 -20.81 -25.45
CA ILE A 222 -21.57 -21.61 -26.11
C ILE A 222 -21.62 -21.28 -27.61
N LYS A 223 -21.61 -19.98 -27.96
CA LYS A 223 -21.66 -19.46 -29.33
C LYS A 223 -20.44 -19.89 -30.17
N LYS A 224 -19.23 -19.83 -29.60
CA LYS A 224 -17.97 -20.27 -30.26
C LYS A 224 -17.97 -21.76 -30.60
N LYS A 225 -18.46 -22.64 -29.70
CA LYS A 225 -18.49 -24.09 -29.92
C LYS A 225 -19.31 -24.47 -31.16
N ARG A 226 -20.47 -23.84 -31.37
CA ARG A 226 -21.30 -24.03 -32.59
C ARG A 226 -20.59 -23.60 -33.88
N GLY A 227 -19.67 -22.64 -33.82
CA GLY A 227 -18.83 -22.26 -34.96
C GLY A 227 -17.93 -23.41 -35.44
N ARG A 228 -17.23 -24.06 -34.51
CA ARG A 228 -16.35 -25.22 -34.79
C ARG A 228 -17.13 -26.47 -35.23
N GLY A 229 -18.37 -26.63 -34.75
CA GLY A 229 -19.27 -27.73 -35.13
C GLY A 229 -19.69 -27.79 -36.61
N LYS A 230 -19.30 -26.80 -37.44
CA LYS A 230 -19.42 -26.89 -38.91
C LYS A 230 -18.27 -27.67 -39.57
N GLU A 231 -17.08 -27.68 -38.98
CA GLU A 231 -15.89 -28.36 -39.55
C GLU A 231 -15.71 -29.79 -39.05
N ARG A 232 -16.15 -30.11 -37.82
CA ARG A 232 -16.09 -31.46 -37.26
C ARG A 232 -17.48 -32.05 -37.07
N ARG A 233 -17.88 -32.92 -38.00
CA ARG A 233 -19.01 -33.85 -37.84
C ARG A 233 -18.51 -35.29 -37.86
N LEU A 234 -19.28 -36.17 -37.20
CA LEU A 234 -19.01 -37.57 -36.88
C LEU A 234 -18.10 -37.74 -35.63
N GLN A 235 -18.69 -38.34 -34.59
CA GLN A 235 -18.15 -38.82 -33.30
C GLN A 235 -18.24 -37.93 -32.03
N GLN A 236 -18.35 -36.60 -32.09
CA GLN A 236 -18.15 -35.76 -30.87
C GLN A 236 -19.41 -35.16 -30.21
N ALA A 237 -20.61 -35.37 -30.77
CA ALA A 237 -21.82 -34.60 -30.42
C ALA A 237 -22.32 -34.72 -28.97
N SER A 238 -22.20 -35.88 -28.33
CA SER A 238 -22.66 -36.06 -26.93
C SER A 238 -21.77 -35.33 -25.91
N LEU A 239 -20.48 -35.18 -26.21
CA LEU A 239 -19.54 -34.43 -25.36
C LEU A 239 -19.84 -32.92 -25.41
N ASP A 240 -20.25 -32.39 -26.57
CA ASP A 240 -20.66 -31.00 -26.71
C ASP A 240 -21.96 -30.70 -25.91
N GLU A 241 -22.91 -31.65 -25.85
CA GLU A 241 -24.18 -31.50 -25.12
C GLU A 241 -24.00 -31.44 -23.60
N GLU A 242 -23.15 -32.29 -23.01
CA GLU A 242 -22.79 -32.19 -21.58
C GLU A 242 -22.01 -30.90 -21.25
N ASP A 243 -21.15 -30.45 -22.17
CA ASP A 243 -20.39 -29.22 -22.02
C ASP A 243 -21.30 -27.97 -22.04
N VAL A 244 -22.29 -27.92 -22.94
CA VAL A 244 -23.29 -26.86 -22.99
C VAL A 244 -24.11 -26.84 -21.70
N MET A 245 -24.52 -28.00 -21.17
CA MET A 245 -25.19 -28.08 -19.86
C MET A 245 -24.34 -27.55 -18.70
N ARG A 246 -23.01 -27.76 -18.75
CA ARG A 246 -22.08 -27.21 -17.75
C ARG A 246 -22.05 -25.68 -17.79
N HIS A 247 -22.07 -25.08 -18.98
CA HIS A 247 -22.17 -23.63 -19.15
C HIS A 247 -23.54 -23.09 -18.71
N TYR A 248 -24.65 -23.78 -19.04
CA TYR A 248 -26.00 -23.32 -18.70
C TYR A 248 -26.28 -23.37 -17.19
N ARG A 249 -25.86 -24.45 -16.51
CA ARG A 249 -25.87 -24.53 -15.04
C ARG A 249 -24.96 -23.47 -14.39
N ARG A 250 -23.86 -23.03 -15.05
CA ARG A 250 -23.05 -21.91 -14.58
C ARG A 250 -23.74 -20.55 -14.74
N ILE A 251 -24.42 -20.30 -15.87
CA ILE A 251 -25.24 -19.10 -16.08
C ILE A 251 -26.32 -18.99 -14.99
N GLN A 252 -27.03 -20.09 -14.69
CA GLN A 252 -28.00 -20.12 -13.59
C GLN A 252 -27.38 -19.76 -12.23
N SER A 253 -26.21 -20.31 -11.90
CA SER A 253 -25.48 -19.95 -10.67
C SER A 253 -25.12 -18.46 -10.62
N LEU A 254 -24.68 -17.88 -11.74
CA LEU A 254 -24.34 -16.46 -11.84
C LEU A 254 -25.59 -15.56 -11.71
N PHE A 255 -26.75 -15.95 -12.24
CA PHE A 255 -28.01 -15.22 -12.02
C PHE A 255 -28.41 -15.18 -10.53
N ARG A 256 -28.31 -16.30 -9.81
CA ARG A 256 -28.54 -16.33 -8.35
C ARG A 256 -27.55 -15.43 -7.59
N GLN A 257 -26.29 -15.36 -8.02
CA GLN A 257 -25.28 -14.46 -7.45
C GLN A 257 -25.59 -12.98 -7.73
N LEU A 258 -26.03 -12.65 -8.94
CA LEU A 258 -26.41 -11.29 -9.33
C LEU A 258 -27.56 -10.75 -8.44
N GLN A 259 -28.58 -11.59 -8.21
CA GLN A 259 -29.71 -11.28 -7.34
C GLN A 259 -29.29 -11.07 -5.88
N ALA A 260 -28.40 -11.93 -5.35
CA ALA A 260 -27.87 -11.79 -4.00
C ALA A 260 -27.06 -10.49 -3.84
N ASN A 261 -26.18 -10.17 -4.80
CA ASN A 261 -25.37 -8.95 -4.77
C ASN A 261 -26.22 -7.67 -4.90
N LEU A 262 -27.24 -7.65 -5.77
CA LEU A 262 -28.18 -6.53 -5.88
C LEU A 262 -28.99 -6.34 -4.58
N SER A 263 -29.41 -7.43 -3.94
CA SER A 263 -30.08 -7.37 -2.63
C SER A 263 -29.17 -6.77 -1.54
N MET A 264 -27.87 -7.07 -1.58
CA MET A 264 -26.88 -6.52 -0.64
C MET A 264 -26.49 -5.06 -0.93
N ASN A 265 -26.65 -4.55 -2.16
CA ASN A 265 -26.46 -3.12 -2.46
C ASN A 265 -27.45 -2.25 -1.67
N THR A 266 -28.71 -2.66 -1.56
CA THR A 266 -29.72 -1.93 -0.77
C THR A 266 -29.33 -1.86 0.71
N TRP A 267 -28.74 -2.92 1.28
CA TRP A 267 -28.17 -2.89 2.62
C TRP A 267 -26.97 -1.93 2.71
N SER A 268 -26.07 -1.97 1.72
CA SER A 268 -24.87 -1.12 1.66
C SER A 268 -25.25 0.37 1.68
N VAL A 269 -26.13 0.81 0.79
CA VAL A 269 -26.64 2.20 0.73
C VAL A 269 -27.28 2.63 2.06
N THR A 270 -28.08 1.76 2.67
CA THR A 270 -28.80 2.08 3.92
C THR A 270 -27.85 2.25 5.12
N ASN A 271 -26.66 1.63 5.09
CA ASN A 271 -25.70 1.63 6.20
C ASN A 271 -24.40 2.40 5.87
N ASP A 272 -24.32 3.06 4.71
CA ASP A 272 -23.06 3.55 4.10
C ASP A 272 -22.19 4.37 5.05
N LEU A 273 -22.78 5.31 5.81
CA LEU A 273 -22.03 6.13 6.78
C LEU A 273 -21.36 5.28 7.88
N MET A 274 -22.09 4.33 8.48
CA MET A 274 -21.57 3.47 9.55
C MET A 274 -20.56 2.46 9.01
N VAL A 275 -20.78 1.97 7.79
CA VAL A 275 -19.87 1.06 7.09
C VAL A 275 -18.58 1.77 6.74
N ASN A 276 -18.65 2.95 6.11
CA ASN A 276 -17.47 3.72 5.72
C ASN A 276 -16.63 4.14 6.93
N THR A 277 -17.26 4.57 8.04
CA THR A 277 -16.53 4.87 9.29
C THR A 277 -15.67 3.68 9.76
N ARG A 278 -16.20 2.45 9.67
CA ARG A 278 -15.48 1.23 10.05
C ARG A 278 -14.43 0.79 9.02
N LEU A 279 -14.71 0.96 7.73
CA LEU A 279 -13.77 0.65 6.64
C LEU A 279 -12.56 1.60 6.64
N GLU A 280 -12.75 2.89 6.93
CA GLU A 280 -11.65 3.83 7.18
C GLU A 280 -10.90 3.48 8.47
N GLY A 281 -11.61 2.98 9.49
CA GLY A 281 -11.04 2.46 10.75
C GLY A 281 -10.08 1.28 10.59
N LEU A 282 -10.05 0.62 9.42
CA LEU A 282 -9.00 -0.36 9.07
C LEU A 282 -7.60 0.29 8.92
N GLY A 283 -7.53 1.61 8.78
CA GLY A 283 -6.31 2.35 8.45
C GLY A 283 -5.63 1.92 7.14
N PRO A 284 -6.37 1.78 6.02
CA PRO A 284 -5.84 1.28 4.74
C PRO A 284 -4.94 2.31 4.06
N GLU A 285 -3.86 1.86 3.42
CA GLU A 285 -2.94 2.74 2.69
C GLU A 285 -3.39 2.93 1.23
N LYS A 286 -4.16 4.00 1.01
CA LYS A 286 -4.75 4.33 -0.30
C LYS A 286 -3.71 4.67 -1.37
N GLN A 287 -2.49 5.08 -1.00
CA GLN A 287 -1.38 5.31 -1.93
C GLN A 287 -0.73 4.01 -2.42
N ALA A 288 -0.96 2.87 -1.76
CA ALA A 288 -0.50 1.56 -2.24
C ALA A 288 -1.37 0.96 -3.36
N ALA A 289 -2.53 1.56 -3.67
CA ALA A 289 -3.31 1.16 -4.85
C ALA A 289 -2.52 1.41 -6.14
N TYR A 290 -2.70 0.57 -7.16
CA TYR A 290 -1.94 0.65 -8.41
C TYR A 290 -2.20 1.97 -9.18
N ASP A 291 -3.39 2.54 -9.04
CA ASP A 291 -3.90 3.76 -9.66
C ASP A 291 -3.93 4.96 -8.69
N SER A 292 -3.01 4.98 -7.72
CA SER A 292 -2.90 6.07 -6.75
C SER A 292 -2.16 7.32 -7.27
N ALA A 293 -2.33 8.45 -6.58
CA ALA A 293 -1.56 9.67 -6.84
C ALA A 293 -0.04 9.48 -6.60
N LEU A 294 0.35 8.59 -5.68
CA LEU A 294 1.76 8.18 -5.54
C LEU A 294 2.26 7.44 -6.78
N SER A 295 1.41 6.63 -7.43
CA SER A 295 1.73 5.92 -8.68
C SER A 295 2.09 6.88 -9.82
N GLU A 296 1.31 7.96 -9.99
CA GLU A 296 1.65 9.09 -10.88
C GLU A 296 2.94 9.78 -10.44
N THR A 297 3.08 10.07 -9.14
CA THR A 297 4.21 10.81 -8.54
C THR A 297 5.56 10.11 -8.73
N ILE A 298 5.58 8.78 -8.89
CA ILE A 298 6.81 8.00 -9.17
C ILE A 298 6.89 7.52 -10.63
N GLY A 299 5.96 7.95 -11.49
CA GLY A 299 5.98 7.66 -12.93
C GLY A 299 5.74 6.19 -13.29
N ARG A 300 4.88 5.48 -12.54
CA ARG A 300 4.39 4.14 -12.94
C ARG A 300 3.53 4.26 -14.21
N ARG A 301 3.65 3.28 -15.10
CA ARG A 301 2.89 3.18 -16.35
C ARG A 301 2.79 1.73 -16.83
N THR A 302 1.96 1.50 -17.84
CA THR A 302 1.82 0.24 -18.57
C THR A 302 3.07 -0.15 -19.36
N CYS A 303 3.10 -1.40 -19.84
CA CYS A 303 4.03 -1.88 -20.86
C CYS A 303 3.81 -1.11 -22.17
N THR A 304 4.88 -0.85 -22.90
CA THR A 304 4.84 -0.28 -24.25
C THR A 304 4.08 -1.23 -25.19
N GLU A 305 3.27 -0.67 -26.10
CA GLU A 305 2.41 -1.47 -26.98
C GLU A 305 3.24 -2.46 -27.83
N GLY A 306 2.75 -3.71 -27.90
CA GLY A 306 3.44 -4.84 -28.52
C GLY A 306 4.45 -5.57 -27.63
N THR A 307 5.00 -4.92 -26.59
CA THR A 307 6.00 -5.53 -25.68
C THR A 307 5.35 -6.45 -24.64
N ARG A 308 6.06 -7.50 -24.19
CA ARG A 308 5.64 -8.42 -23.11
C ARG A 308 4.29 -9.10 -23.36
N THR A 309 3.78 -9.09 -24.59
CA THR A 309 2.45 -9.59 -24.98
C THR A 309 2.21 -11.04 -24.61
N LYS A 310 3.20 -11.92 -24.81
CA LYS A 310 3.11 -13.32 -24.35
C LYS A 310 2.94 -13.41 -22.84
N VAL A 311 3.77 -12.71 -22.06
CA VAL A 311 3.70 -12.74 -20.58
C VAL A 311 2.33 -12.28 -20.07
N LEU A 312 1.76 -11.23 -20.67
CA LEU A 312 0.42 -10.76 -20.33
C LEU A 312 -0.67 -11.78 -20.73
N SER A 313 -0.50 -12.47 -21.86
CA SER A 313 -1.40 -13.56 -22.30
C SER A 313 -1.33 -14.77 -21.35
N ASP A 314 -0.12 -15.22 -21.00
CA ASP A 314 0.12 -16.33 -20.06
C ASP A 314 -0.52 -16.03 -18.67
N LEU A 315 -0.52 -14.75 -18.25
CA LEU A 315 -1.22 -14.29 -17.04
C LEU A 315 -2.75 -14.30 -17.19
N VAL A 316 -3.30 -13.86 -18.33
CA VAL A 316 -4.75 -13.92 -18.60
C VAL A 316 -5.25 -15.36 -18.66
N GLU A 317 -4.50 -16.27 -19.26
CA GLU A 317 -4.78 -17.71 -19.23
C GLU A 317 -4.75 -18.26 -17.80
N TRP A 318 -3.73 -17.90 -16.99
CA TRP A 318 -3.67 -18.25 -15.57
C TRP A 318 -4.89 -17.75 -14.77
N VAL A 319 -5.44 -16.56 -15.06
CA VAL A 319 -6.66 -16.08 -14.39
C VAL A 319 -7.86 -16.96 -14.72
N HIS A 320 -7.95 -17.50 -15.93
CA HIS A 320 -9.13 -18.23 -16.42
C HIS A 320 -9.08 -19.75 -16.21
N ASP A 321 -7.90 -20.38 -16.12
CA ASP A 321 -7.81 -21.79 -15.70
C ASP A 321 -8.16 -21.96 -14.22
N LYS A 322 -9.08 -22.90 -13.92
CA LYS A 322 -9.49 -23.22 -12.55
C LYS A 322 -8.55 -24.20 -11.83
N ASN A 323 -7.70 -24.92 -12.58
CA ASN A 323 -6.75 -25.89 -12.05
C ASN A 323 -5.39 -25.25 -11.73
N ALA A 324 -5.11 -24.11 -12.37
CA ALA A 324 -3.97 -23.27 -12.09
C ALA A 324 -3.89 -22.89 -10.60
N PRO A 325 -2.69 -22.91 -9.98
CA PRO A 325 -2.53 -22.59 -8.57
C PRO A 325 -3.01 -21.18 -8.21
N ALA A 326 -3.57 -21.04 -7.00
CA ALA A 326 -4.14 -19.78 -6.52
C ALA A 326 -3.11 -18.64 -6.38
N ILE A 327 -1.82 -18.94 -6.27
CA ILE A 327 -0.74 -17.96 -6.23
C ILE A 327 0.05 -18.03 -7.54
N TYR A 328 0.39 -16.89 -8.13
CA TYR A 328 1.37 -16.78 -9.21
C TYR A 328 2.49 -15.85 -8.77
N TRP A 329 3.73 -16.35 -8.75
CA TRP A 329 4.90 -15.53 -8.41
C TRP A 329 5.69 -15.13 -9.66
N MET A 330 5.84 -13.83 -9.85
CA MET A 330 6.74 -13.23 -10.84
C MET A 330 8.06 -12.84 -10.15
N ASN A 331 9.07 -13.70 -10.28
CA ASN A 331 10.42 -13.43 -9.84
C ASN A 331 11.18 -12.62 -10.89
N GLY A 332 12.06 -11.71 -10.48
CA GLY A 332 12.94 -10.99 -11.40
C GLY A 332 13.89 -10.02 -10.72
N MET A 333 15.10 -9.89 -11.27
CA MET A 333 16.09 -8.90 -10.82
C MET A 333 15.58 -7.47 -11.03
N ALA A 334 16.22 -6.51 -10.36
CA ALA A 334 15.85 -5.11 -10.44
C ALA A 334 15.88 -4.62 -11.91
N GLY A 335 14.82 -3.93 -12.35
CA GLY A 335 14.76 -3.34 -13.70
C GLY A 335 14.41 -4.30 -14.84
N THR A 336 13.95 -5.51 -14.55
CA THR A 336 13.43 -6.49 -15.54
C THR A 336 12.01 -6.21 -16.04
N GLY A 337 11.28 -5.29 -15.38
CA GLY A 337 9.93 -4.84 -15.76
C GLY A 337 8.78 -5.32 -14.89
N LYS A 338 9.03 -6.02 -13.75
CA LYS A 338 8.00 -6.57 -12.83
C LYS A 338 6.82 -5.61 -12.59
N THR A 339 7.08 -4.44 -12.01
CA THR A 339 6.08 -3.41 -11.67
C THR A 339 5.31 -2.90 -12.88
N THR A 340 5.94 -2.81 -14.05
CA THR A 340 5.31 -2.38 -15.31
C THR A 340 4.33 -3.44 -15.82
N ILE A 341 4.71 -4.72 -15.73
CA ILE A 341 3.82 -5.85 -16.06
C ILE A 341 2.69 -5.95 -15.03
N ALA A 342 2.99 -5.80 -13.74
CA ALA A 342 2.00 -5.80 -12.66
C ALA A 342 0.99 -4.66 -12.82
N TYR A 343 1.43 -3.45 -13.16
CA TYR A 343 0.57 -2.29 -13.43
C TYR A 343 -0.35 -2.57 -14.63
N SER A 344 0.21 -3.07 -15.74
CA SER A 344 -0.56 -3.41 -16.95
C SER A 344 -1.61 -4.49 -16.68
N PHE A 345 -1.23 -5.49 -15.89
CA PHE A 345 -2.12 -6.59 -15.50
C PHE A 345 -3.20 -6.11 -14.52
N ALA A 346 -2.86 -5.26 -13.54
CA ALA A 346 -3.84 -4.64 -12.64
C ALA A 346 -4.84 -3.75 -13.39
N GLU A 347 -4.39 -3.01 -14.40
CA GLU A 347 -5.26 -2.21 -15.27
C GLU A 347 -6.19 -3.10 -16.11
N TRP A 348 -5.65 -4.14 -16.77
CA TRP A 348 -6.45 -5.13 -17.50
C TRP A 348 -7.50 -5.80 -16.59
N LEU A 349 -7.10 -6.20 -15.38
CA LEU A 349 -7.98 -6.77 -14.36
C LEU A 349 -9.07 -5.78 -13.91
N LYS A 350 -8.77 -4.48 -13.82
CA LYS A 350 -9.79 -3.44 -13.51
C LYS A 350 -10.76 -3.25 -14.67
N GLN A 351 -10.27 -3.20 -15.91
CA GLN A 351 -11.08 -3.08 -17.13
C GLN A 351 -12.06 -4.27 -17.30
N HIS A 352 -11.65 -5.46 -16.87
CA HIS A 352 -12.49 -6.68 -16.90
C HIS A 352 -13.22 -6.97 -15.58
N GLU A 353 -13.14 -6.05 -14.60
CA GLU A 353 -13.75 -6.15 -13.26
C GLU A 353 -13.33 -7.40 -12.46
N LEU A 354 -12.14 -7.92 -12.71
CA LEU A 354 -11.52 -9.05 -12.01
C LEU A 354 -10.55 -8.62 -10.89
N LEU A 355 -10.21 -7.33 -10.77
CA LEU A 355 -9.34 -6.82 -9.71
C LEU A 355 -10.12 -6.69 -8.38
N ALA A 356 -9.85 -7.61 -7.44
CA ALA A 356 -10.36 -7.52 -6.06
C ALA A 356 -9.63 -6.44 -5.25
N GLY A 357 -8.35 -6.21 -5.53
CA GLY A 357 -7.54 -5.19 -4.88
C GLY A 357 -6.08 -5.22 -5.32
N SER A 358 -5.35 -4.16 -4.98
CA SER A 358 -3.94 -3.99 -5.30
C SER A 358 -3.16 -3.43 -4.11
N PHE A 359 -1.93 -3.89 -3.92
CA PHE A 359 -0.95 -3.28 -3.02
C PHE A 359 0.41 -3.29 -3.74
N PHE A 360 0.86 -2.11 -4.15
CA PHE A 360 2.13 -1.92 -4.84
C PHE A 360 3.15 -1.35 -3.87
N CYS A 361 3.93 -2.23 -3.24
CA CYS A 361 4.94 -1.84 -2.28
C CYS A 361 5.92 -0.83 -2.91
N THR A 362 6.48 0.06 -2.09
CA THR A 362 7.59 0.90 -2.55
C THR A 362 8.38 1.51 -1.40
N ARG A 363 9.71 1.51 -1.54
CA ARG A 363 10.66 2.22 -0.66
C ARG A 363 10.38 3.73 -0.57
N THR A 364 9.64 4.29 -1.54
CA THR A 364 9.26 5.73 -1.60
C THR A 364 8.14 6.14 -0.65
N SER A 365 7.49 5.22 0.07
CA SER A 365 6.50 5.61 1.09
C SER A 365 6.60 4.74 2.32
N ALA A 366 6.70 5.38 3.49
CA ALA A 366 6.78 4.69 4.79
C ALA A 366 5.58 3.76 5.05
N ALA A 367 4.39 4.07 4.51
CA ALA A 367 3.21 3.22 4.63
C ALA A 367 3.09 2.18 3.50
N CYS A 368 3.70 2.41 2.33
CA CYS A 368 3.76 1.42 1.25
C CYS A 368 4.92 0.42 1.41
N ARG A 369 5.86 0.66 2.34
CA ARG A 369 6.89 -0.30 2.79
C ARG A 369 6.54 -1.00 4.11
N ASP A 370 5.46 -0.59 4.78
CA ASP A 370 4.89 -1.32 5.91
C ASP A 370 4.06 -2.52 5.43
N VAL A 371 4.61 -3.72 5.64
CA VAL A 371 3.96 -4.99 5.31
C VAL A 371 2.67 -5.24 6.12
N ALA A 372 2.51 -4.62 7.30
CA ALA A 372 1.26 -4.69 8.06
C ALA A 372 0.11 -3.88 7.43
N LYS A 373 0.37 -3.03 6.43
CA LYS A 373 -0.69 -2.36 5.65
C LYS A 373 -1.28 -3.21 4.55
N ILE A 374 -0.66 -4.34 4.15
CA ILE A 374 -1.14 -5.12 3.01
C ILE A 374 -2.56 -5.68 3.25
N VAL A 375 -2.78 -6.39 4.37
CA VAL A 375 -4.08 -7.02 4.64
C VAL A 375 -5.21 -5.99 4.82
N PRO A 376 -5.10 -4.94 5.65
CA PRO A 376 -6.18 -3.96 5.81
C PRO A 376 -6.52 -3.23 4.51
N THR A 377 -5.52 -2.93 3.67
CA THR A 377 -5.68 -2.22 2.40
C THR A 377 -6.33 -3.09 1.32
N VAL A 378 -5.99 -4.38 1.26
CA VAL A 378 -6.61 -5.36 0.36
C VAL A 378 -8.04 -5.68 0.79
N VAL A 379 -8.28 -5.88 2.08
CA VAL A 379 -9.62 -6.12 2.65
C VAL A 379 -10.54 -4.92 2.44
N TYR A 380 -10.04 -3.70 2.64
CA TYR A 380 -10.77 -2.47 2.32
C TYR A 380 -11.19 -2.43 0.84
N GLN A 381 -10.27 -2.71 -0.10
CA GLN A 381 -10.60 -2.72 -1.53
C GLN A 381 -11.65 -3.78 -1.89
N LEU A 382 -11.52 -4.99 -1.34
CA LEU A 382 -12.49 -6.07 -1.55
C LEU A 382 -13.89 -5.73 -0.99
N ALA A 383 -13.96 -5.01 0.13
CA ALA A 383 -15.21 -4.47 0.69
C ALA A 383 -15.80 -3.31 -0.13
N ARG A 384 -14.98 -2.55 -0.87
CA ARG A 384 -15.47 -1.58 -1.88
C ARG A 384 -15.83 -2.26 -3.22
N TYR A 385 -15.37 -3.49 -3.45
CA TYR A 385 -15.73 -4.29 -4.63
C TYR A 385 -17.06 -5.04 -4.45
N SER A 386 -17.29 -5.73 -3.32
CA SER A 386 -18.47 -6.57 -3.07
C SER A 386 -19.23 -6.19 -1.79
N ALA A 387 -20.50 -5.78 -1.94
CA ALA A 387 -21.40 -5.44 -0.83
C ALA A 387 -21.66 -6.62 0.13
N THR A 388 -21.63 -7.86 -0.38
CA THR A 388 -21.82 -9.08 0.42
C THR A 388 -20.65 -9.28 1.38
N PHE A 389 -19.41 -9.11 0.90
CA PHE A 389 -18.20 -9.15 1.74
C PHE A 389 -18.15 -7.94 2.69
N GLN A 390 -18.51 -6.75 2.20
CA GLN A 390 -18.60 -5.51 2.99
C GLN A 390 -19.47 -5.67 4.25
N SER A 391 -20.64 -6.30 4.13
CA SER A 391 -21.54 -6.58 5.25
C SER A 391 -20.95 -7.54 6.28
N ILE A 392 -20.25 -8.57 5.84
CA ILE A 392 -19.62 -9.55 6.73
C ILE A 392 -18.39 -8.96 7.43
N LEU A 393 -17.61 -8.14 6.74
CA LEU A 393 -16.53 -7.38 7.33
C LEU A 393 -17.05 -6.35 8.36
N TYR A 394 -18.20 -5.71 8.08
CA TYR A 394 -18.90 -4.88 9.05
C TYR A 394 -19.33 -5.68 10.29
N ASP A 395 -19.87 -6.89 10.13
CA ASP A 395 -20.21 -7.78 11.27
C ASP A 395 -18.95 -8.11 12.11
N ILE A 396 -17.83 -8.44 11.46
CA ILE A 396 -16.56 -8.78 12.12
C ILE A 396 -16.00 -7.57 12.90
N LEU A 397 -15.90 -6.39 12.26
CA LEU A 397 -15.47 -5.15 12.91
C LEU A 397 -16.47 -4.67 13.98
N SER A 398 -17.72 -5.15 13.97
CA SER A 398 -18.70 -4.88 15.02
C SER A 398 -18.49 -5.75 16.27
N ALA A 399 -17.97 -6.97 16.10
CA ALA A 399 -17.54 -7.80 17.22
C ALA A 399 -16.14 -7.40 17.73
N GLU A 400 -15.23 -7.00 16.85
CA GLU A 400 -13.84 -6.69 17.18
C GLU A 400 -13.31 -5.48 16.39
N PRO A 401 -13.44 -4.25 16.92
CA PRO A 401 -12.97 -3.03 16.24
C PRO A 401 -11.46 -3.03 15.99
N ASP A 402 -10.67 -3.54 16.94
CA ASP A 402 -9.20 -3.49 16.90
C ASP A 402 -8.56 -4.54 15.99
N ALA A 403 -9.35 -5.35 15.27
CA ALA A 403 -8.86 -6.47 14.44
C ALA A 403 -7.79 -6.04 13.40
N ALA A 404 -7.88 -4.83 12.86
CA ALA A 404 -6.89 -4.27 11.93
C ALA A 404 -5.56 -3.85 12.57
N THR A 405 -5.52 -3.64 13.89
CA THR A 405 -4.30 -3.27 14.65
C THR A 405 -3.60 -4.48 15.27
N LYS A 406 -4.16 -5.68 15.13
CA LYS A 406 -3.51 -6.95 15.51
C LYS A 406 -2.31 -7.26 14.59
N ASN A 407 -1.55 -8.29 14.96
CA ASN A 407 -0.50 -8.83 14.10
C ASN A 407 -1.04 -9.39 12.77
N ILE A 408 -0.15 -9.48 11.77
CA ILE A 408 -0.43 -9.92 10.40
C ILE A 408 -1.18 -11.26 10.32
N THR A 409 -0.86 -12.24 11.19
CA THR A 409 -1.57 -13.53 11.22
C THR A 409 -3.04 -13.34 11.57
N ASN A 410 -3.31 -12.63 12.67
CA ASN A 410 -4.67 -12.41 13.15
C ASN A 410 -5.47 -11.53 12.16
N GLN A 411 -4.83 -10.53 11.54
CA GLN A 411 -5.45 -9.74 10.46
C GLN A 411 -5.87 -10.64 9.29
N PHE A 412 -4.95 -11.46 8.76
CA PHE A 412 -5.21 -12.32 7.60
C PHE A 412 -6.32 -13.35 7.91
N GLU A 413 -6.29 -13.95 9.09
CA GLU A 413 -7.24 -14.99 9.49
C GLU A 413 -8.65 -14.43 9.74
N SER A 414 -8.80 -13.29 10.41
CA SER A 414 -10.12 -12.70 10.69
C SER A 414 -10.67 -11.85 9.54
N LEU A 415 -9.88 -10.90 9.03
CA LEU A 415 -10.36 -9.87 8.10
C LEU A 415 -10.43 -10.37 6.65
N LEU A 416 -9.65 -11.38 6.27
CA LEU A 416 -9.64 -11.95 4.92
C LEU A 416 -10.22 -13.37 4.89
N LYS A 417 -9.59 -14.33 5.58
CA LYS A 417 -10.00 -15.76 5.52
C LYS A 417 -11.42 -15.98 6.06
N GLU A 418 -11.67 -15.64 7.33
CA GLU A 418 -12.98 -15.87 7.96
C GLU A 418 -14.09 -15.06 7.27
N ALA A 419 -13.79 -13.83 6.85
CA ALA A 419 -14.72 -13.00 6.07
C ALA A 419 -15.09 -13.63 4.71
N LEU A 420 -14.13 -14.23 3.99
CA LEU A 420 -14.38 -14.95 2.75
C LEU A 420 -15.16 -16.26 2.98
N GLU A 421 -14.81 -17.05 3.99
CA GLU A 421 -15.52 -18.28 4.35
C GLU A 421 -17.00 -17.98 4.71
N LYS A 422 -17.24 -16.94 5.53
CA LYS A 422 -18.59 -16.43 5.83
C LYS A 422 -19.31 -15.90 4.58
N THR A 423 -18.60 -15.34 3.60
CA THR A 423 -19.20 -14.83 2.35
C THR A 423 -19.73 -15.99 1.49
N ARG A 424 -18.94 -17.05 1.35
CA ARG A 424 -19.35 -18.30 0.67
C ARG A 424 -20.41 -19.08 1.47
N GLY A 425 -20.54 -18.82 2.76
CA GLY A 425 -21.62 -19.35 3.62
C GLY A 425 -22.96 -18.59 3.49
N LYS A 426 -22.96 -17.25 3.48
CA LYS A 426 -24.19 -16.44 3.32
C LYS A 426 -24.74 -16.50 1.89
N GLY A 427 -23.88 -16.55 0.87
CA GLY A 427 -24.27 -16.66 -0.55
C GLY A 427 -24.10 -18.06 -1.11
N LYS A 428 -25.16 -18.70 -1.62
CA LYS A 428 -25.11 -20.00 -2.32
C LYS A 428 -24.49 -19.90 -3.74
N GLY A 429 -23.29 -19.35 -3.85
CA GLY A 429 -22.59 -19.23 -5.13
C GLY A 429 -21.20 -18.61 -5.04
N ASP A 430 -20.39 -18.96 -6.04
CA ASP A 430 -18.97 -18.62 -6.24
C ASP A 430 -18.72 -17.13 -6.57
N ALA A 431 -19.34 -16.20 -5.83
CA ALA A 431 -19.43 -14.77 -6.19
C ALA A 431 -18.10 -13.99 -6.16
N LEU A 432 -17.02 -14.60 -5.67
CA LEU A 432 -15.67 -14.04 -5.62
C LEU A 432 -14.62 -14.90 -6.33
N ASP A 433 -15.02 -16.02 -6.94
CA ASP A 433 -14.08 -16.97 -7.56
C ASP A 433 -13.38 -16.35 -8.79
N ASN A 434 -12.06 -16.53 -8.88
CA ASN A 434 -11.19 -16.01 -9.95
C ASN A 434 -10.97 -14.48 -9.95
N LEU A 435 -11.40 -13.77 -8.90
CA LEU A 435 -10.92 -12.40 -8.68
C LEU A 435 -9.44 -12.43 -8.25
N VAL A 436 -8.68 -11.41 -8.66
CA VAL A 436 -7.23 -11.33 -8.43
C VAL A 436 -6.89 -10.19 -7.47
N ILE A 437 -6.03 -10.49 -6.50
CA ILE A 437 -5.31 -9.52 -5.69
C ILE A 437 -3.89 -9.40 -6.25
N VAL A 438 -3.44 -8.18 -6.53
CA VAL A 438 -2.07 -7.88 -7.00
C VAL A 438 -1.22 -7.37 -5.83
N ILE A 439 -0.08 -8.01 -5.58
CA ILE A 439 0.93 -7.57 -4.60
C ILE A 439 2.27 -7.38 -5.33
N ASP A 440 2.60 -6.15 -5.68
CA ASP A 440 3.82 -5.84 -6.44
C ASP A 440 4.99 -5.44 -5.54
N ALA A 441 6.21 -5.83 -5.94
CA ALA A 441 7.48 -5.46 -5.32
C ALA A 441 7.58 -5.79 -3.82
N LEU A 442 7.19 -7.01 -3.42
CA LEU A 442 7.17 -7.42 -2.00
C LEU A 442 8.57 -7.37 -1.31
N ASP A 443 9.66 -7.28 -2.09
CA ASP A 443 11.04 -6.98 -1.65
C ASP A 443 11.30 -5.51 -1.26
N GLU A 444 10.31 -4.61 -1.43
CA GLU A 444 10.41 -3.20 -1.01
C GLU A 444 9.77 -2.92 0.36
N CYS A 445 9.39 -3.96 1.11
CA CYS A 445 8.92 -3.86 2.51
C CYS A 445 10.06 -3.89 3.54
N GLU A 446 9.89 -3.20 4.69
CA GLU A 446 10.97 -3.03 5.69
C GLU A 446 11.13 -4.14 6.74
N ASP A 447 10.13 -5.00 7.01
CA ASP A 447 10.28 -6.16 7.89
C ASP A 447 10.20 -7.49 7.10
N PRO A 448 11.35 -8.13 6.81
CA PRO A 448 11.38 -9.43 6.14
C PRO A 448 10.58 -10.52 6.85
N ARG A 449 10.41 -10.44 8.18
CA ARG A 449 9.64 -11.44 8.94
C ARG A 449 8.13 -11.28 8.75
N GLY A 450 7.64 -10.04 8.68
CA GLY A 450 6.28 -9.75 8.27
C GLY A 450 6.00 -10.17 6.83
N VAL A 451 6.96 -9.99 5.92
CA VAL A 451 6.90 -10.51 4.54
C VAL A 451 6.80 -12.03 4.53
N GLU A 452 7.71 -12.72 5.23
CA GLU A 452 7.66 -14.18 5.41
C GLU A 452 6.33 -14.65 6.02
N THR A 453 5.78 -13.91 6.98
CA THR A 453 4.48 -14.19 7.61
C THR A 453 3.31 -14.07 6.62
N ILE A 454 3.31 -13.05 5.75
CA ILE A 454 2.30 -12.94 4.68
C ILE A 454 2.43 -14.11 3.69
N LEU A 455 3.65 -14.48 3.29
CA LEU A 455 3.87 -15.61 2.39
C LEU A 455 3.39 -16.92 2.99
N ASP A 456 3.68 -17.20 4.27
CA ASP A 456 3.17 -18.39 4.97
C ASP A 456 1.63 -18.44 4.96
N ARG A 457 0.94 -17.32 5.25
CA ARG A 457 -0.53 -17.25 5.26
C ARG A 457 -1.14 -17.36 3.86
N LEU A 458 -0.48 -16.81 2.85
CA LEU A 458 -0.88 -16.99 1.45
C LEU A 458 -0.79 -18.48 1.06
N PHE A 459 0.36 -19.14 1.26
CA PHE A 459 0.51 -20.56 0.93
C PHE A 459 -0.46 -21.47 1.70
N GLN A 460 -0.70 -21.17 2.98
CA GLN A 460 -1.59 -21.96 3.83
C GLN A 460 -3.08 -21.84 3.44
N TYR A 461 -3.53 -20.65 3.01
CA TYR A 461 -4.97 -20.37 2.87
C TYR A 461 -5.44 -20.08 1.45
N ALA A 462 -4.64 -19.47 0.57
CA ALA A 462 -5.08 -19.04 -0.77
C ALA A 462 -5.78 -20.14 -1.60
N PRO A 463 -5.34 -21.42 -1.60
CA PRO A 463 -6.04 -22.50 -2.31
C PRO A 463 -7.51 -22.73 -1.90
N HIS A 464 -7.93 -22.21 -0.74
CA HIS A 464 -9.28 -22.39 -0.19
C HIS A 464 -10.14 -21.12 -0.27
N LEU A 465 -9.54 -19.95 -0.55
CA LEU A 465 -10.20 -18.64 -0.53
C LEU A 465 -11.07 -18.36 -1.77
N GLY A 466 -10.84 -19.04 -2.90
CA GLY A 466 -11.46 -18.73 -4.20
C GLY A 466 -10.83 -17.53 -4.94
N LEU A 467 -10.07 -16.70 -4.22
CA LEU A 467 -9.26 -15.61 -4.76
C LEU A 467 -7.93 -16.11 -5.33
N LYS A 468 -7.45 -15.40 -6.35
CA LYS A 468 -6.10 -15.56 -6.92
C LYS A 468 -5.18 -14.43 -6.47
N PHE A 469 -3.90 -14.71 -6.33
CA PHE A 469 -2.89 -13.79 -5.81
C PHE A 469 -1.72 -13.71 -6.79
N PHE A 470 -1.57 -12.58 -7.47
CA PHE A 470 -0.41 -12.31 -8.31
C PHE A 470 0.61 -11.51 -7.49
N VAL A 471 1.78 -12.10 -7.23
CA VAL A 471 2.81 -11.55 -6.37
C VAL A 471 4.09 -11.33 -7.18
N THR A 472 4.72 -10.16 -7.09
CA THR A 472 6.03 -9.90 -7.70
C THR A 472 7.10 -9.63 -6.64
N SER A 473 8.32 -10.13 -6.87
CA SER A 473 9.48 -9.76 -6.04
C SER A 473 10.83 -9.98 -6.73
N ARG A 474 11.89 -9.46 -6.14
CA ARG A 474 13.26 -9.98 -6.29
C ARG A 474 13.40 -11.35 -5.60
N PRO A 475 14.42 -12.16 -5.95
CA PRO A 475 14.73 -13.41 -5.26
C PRO A 475 15.53 -13.17 -3.98
N GLU A 476 15.05 -12.31 -3.07
CA GLU A 476 15.73 -12.10 -1.79
C GLU A 476 15.68 -13.36 -0.91
N PRO A 477 16.70 -13.66 -0.09
CA PRO A 477 16.87 -15.01 0.48
C PRO A 477 15.66 -15.57 1.25
N GLY A 478 15.00 -14.76 2.08
CA GLY A 478 13.79 -15.17 2.83
C GLY A 478 12.61 -15.46 1.89
N ILE A 479 12.31 -14.53 0.97
CA ILE A 479 11.24 -14.69 -0.02
C ILE A 479 11.52 -15.91 -0.91
N TYR A 480 12.74 -16.04 -1.42
CA TYR A 480 13.14 -17.16 -2.28
C TYR A 480 13.01 -18.50 -1.53
N ALA A 481 13.45 -18.59 -0.26
CA ALA A 481 13.31 -19.80 0.53
C ALA A 481 11.83 -20.21 0.72
N LYS A 482 10.95 -19.26 1.07
CA LYS A 482 9.49 -19.52 1.17
C LYS A 482 8.89 -19.95 -0.17
N MET A 483 9.28 -19.28 -1.26
CA MET A 483 8.81 -19.60 -2.62
C MET A 483 9.33 -20.95 -3.12
N ALA A 484 10.55 -21.36 -2.76
CA ALA A 484 11.15 -22.64 -3.13
C ALA A 484 10.57 -23.82 -2.33
N ALA A 485 10.21 -23.61 -1.05
CA ALA A 485 9.54 -24.63 -0.25
C ALA A 485 8.13 -24.97 -0.74
N ASN A 486 7.44 -24.02 -1.40
CA ASN A 486 6.03 -24.13 -1.76
C ASN A 486 5.75 -24.22 -3.28
N VAL A 487 6.70 -24.75 -4.07
CA VAL A 487 6.60 -24.83 -5.55
C VAL A 487 5.29 -25.46 -6.02
N GLY A 488 4.82 -26.55 -5.39
CA GLY A 488 3.56 -27.22 -5.77
C GLY A 488 2.28 -26.41 -5.51
N CYS A 489 2.36 -25.30 -4.78
CA CYS A 489 1.21 -24.45 -4.41
C CYS A 489 1.12 -23.15 -5.22
N ARG A 490 1.99 -22.95 -6.21
CA ARG A 490 2.05 -21.70 -6.99
C ARG A 490 2.40 -21.91 -8.47
N GLY A 491 1.86 -21.04 -9.33
CA GLY A 491 2.50 -20.69 -10.59
C GLY A 491 3.81 -19.95 -10.32
N GLY A 492 4.75 -20.04 -11.26
CA GLY A 492 6.03 -19.37 -11.15
C GLY A 492 6.58 -19.02 -12.53
N MET A 493 6.92 -17.76 -12.71
CA MET A 493 7.70 -17.31 -13.86
C MET A 493 8.86 -16.45 -13.36
N VAL A 494 10.04 -16.72 -13.91
CA VAL A 494 11.26 -15.97 -13.62
C VAL A 494 11.55 -15.10 -14.85
N LEU A 495 11.44 -13.78 -14.71
CA LEU A 495 11.57 -12.84 -15.83
C LEU A 495 12.95 -12.85 -16.51
N HIS A 496 13.99 -13.35 -15.83
CA HIS A 496 15.33 -13.51 -16.38
C HIS A 496 15.56 -14.88 -17.05
N ASP A 497 14.63 -15.83 -16.87
CA ASP A 497 14.64 -17.12 -17.57
C ASP A 497 13.75 -17.09 -18.84
N ILE A 498 13.09 -15.96 -19.11
CA ILE A 498 12.43 -15.70 -20.40
C ILE A 498 13.51 -15.67 -21.48
N GLU A 499 13.28 -16.39 -22.58
CA GLU A 499 14.19 -16.49 -23.72
C GLU A 499 14.70 -15.10 -24.14
N THR A 500 16.02 -14.90 -24.07
CA THR A 500 16.66 -13.59 -24.29
C THR A 500 16.29 -12.99 -25.65
N SER A 501 16.05 -13.81 -26.67
CA SER A 501 15.61 -13.37 -28.01
C SER A 501 14.28 -12.61 -28.00
N LEU A 502 13.36 -12.95 -27.09
CA LEU A 502 12.08 -12.27 -26.91
C LEU A 502 12.26 -10.98 -26.13
N VAL A 503 13.08 -11.00 -25.07
CA VAL A 503 13.36 -9.81 -24.26
C VAL A 503 14.11 -8.75 -25.08
N SER A 504 15.06 -9.15 -25.91
CA SER A 504 15.76 -8.25 -26.83
C SER A 504 14.83 -7.62 -27.86
N LYS A 505 13.86 -8.36 -28.42
CA LYS A 505 12.84 -7.81 -29.34
C LYS A 505 11.88 -6.84 -28.65
N ASP A 506 11.44 -7.16 -27.44
CA ASP A 506 10.61 -6.23 -26.66
C ASP A 506 11.39 -4.93 -26.32
N ILE A 507 12.71 -5.03 -26.08
CA ILE A 507 13.60 -3.88 -25.85
C ILE A 507 13.88 -3.09 -27.15
N GLU A 508 14.02 -3.77 -28.28
CA GLU A 508 14.18 -3.18 -29.61
C GLU A 508 12.96 -2.32 -29.96
N LEU A 509 11.75 -2.90 -29.88
CA LEU A 509 10.48 -2.20 -30.09
C LEU A 509 10.27 -1.04 -29.10
N TYR A 510 10.68 -1.22 -27.84
CA TYR A 510 10.67 -0.15 -26.84
C TYR A 510 11.58 1.03 -27.24
N LEU A 511 12.81 0.73 -27.67
CA LEU A 511 13.78 1.75 -28.09
C LEU A 511 13.34 2.44 -29.38
N GLU A 512 12.78 1.72 -30.35
CA GLU A 512 12.22 2.31 -31.58
C GLU A 512 11.15 3.35 -31.26
N GLN A 513 10.11 2.98 -30.50
CA GLN A 513 9.00 3.87 -30.20
C GLN A 513 9.44 5.09 -29.36
N GLU A 514 10.27 4.88 -28.35
CA GLU A 514 10.73 5.96 -27.47
C GLU A 514 11.76 6.88 -28.16
N LEU A 515 12.68 6.35 -28.98
CA LEU A 515 13.66 7.17 -29.70
C LEU A 515 13.04 7.89 -30.91
N ALA A 516 11.99 7.36 -31.54
CA ALA A 516 11.25 8.05 -32.61
C ALA A 516 10.60 9.37 -32.15
N SER A 517 10.35 9.55 -30.85
CA SER A 517 9.90 10.83 -30.28
C SER A 517 10.99 11.91 -30.19
N ILE A 518 12.26 11.54 -30.41
CA ILE A 518 13.42 12.44 -30.36
C ILE A 518 13.76 12.86 -31.80
N PRO A 519 14.11 14.14 -32.08
CA PRO A 519 14.51 14.60 -33.42
C PRO A 519 15.93 14.14 -33.79
N LEU A 520 16.17 12.83 -33.73
CA LEU A 520 17.46 12.17 -33.91
C LEU A 520 17.26 10.93 -34.80
N ARG A 521 17.86 10.91 -35.99
CA ARG A 521 17.87 9.71 -36.83
C ARG A 521 18.89 8.71 -36.28
N VAL A 522 18.43 7.75 -35.49
CA VAL A 522 19.24 6.62 -35.01
C VAL A 522 19.38 5.59 -36.15
N PRO A 523 20.60 5.20 -36.55
CA PRO A 523 20.81 4.09 -37.49
C PRO A 523 20.40 2.74 -36.90
N GLU A 524 19.98 1.80 -37.76
CA GLU A 524 19.65 0.41 -37.38
C GLU A 524 20.84 -0.31 -36.70
N SER A 525 22.07 -0.03 -37.12
CA SER A 525 23.31 -0.48 -36.49
C SER A 525 23.43 -0.05 -35.03
N ASP A 526 23.05 1.20 -34.76
CA ASP A 526 23.24 1.86 -33.48
C ASP A 526 22.14 1.40 -32.52
N LEU A 527 20.88 1.36 -32.99
CA LEU A 527 19.74 0.75 -32.30
C LEU A 527 20.07 -0.67 -31.85
N LYS A 528 20.57 -1.51 -32.77
CA LYS A 528 20.97 -2.89 -32.44
C LYS A 528 22.08 -2.94 -31.38
N GLN A 529 23.09 -2.08 -31.47
CA GLN A 529 24.13 -2.01 -30.44
C GLN A 529 23.55 -1.57 -29.08
N LEU A 530 22.52 -0.71 -29.05
CA LEU A 530 21.82 -0.35 -27.81
C LEU A 530 21.00 -1.51 -27.24
N VAL A 531 20.37 -2.35 -28.07
CA VAL A 531 19.71 -3.59 -27.64
C VAL A 531 20.73 -4.57 -27.04
N ASP A 532 21.85 -4.82 -27.73
CA ASP A 532 22.95 -5.66 -27.24
C ASP A 532 23.52 -5.17 -25.90
N ARG A 533 23.65 -3.84 -25.73
CA ARG A 533 24.09 -3.20 -24.48
C ARG A 533 23.06 -3.31 -23.34
N SER A 534 21.77 -3.31 -23.68
CA SER A 534 20.65 -3.44 -22.73
C SER A 534 20.53 -4.87 -22.18
N GLY A 535 20.88 -5.87 -22.98
CA GLY A 535 20.71 -7.29 -22.64
C GLY A 535 19.25 -7.61 -22.34
N ALA A 536 18.96 -8.03 -21.11
CA ALA A 536 17.61 -8.32 -20.61
C ALA A 536 17.04 -7.23 -19.67
N LEU A 537 17.69 -6.06 -19.57
CA LEU A 537 17.38 -5.03 -18.56
C LEU A 537 16.65 -3.83 -19.17
N PHE A 538 15.32 -3.80 -19.05
CA PHE A 538 14.48 -2.65 -19.43
C PHE A 538 14.90 -1.34 -18.74
N ILE A 539 15.42 -1.41 -17.51
CA ILE A 539 15.95 -0.21 -16.82
C ILE A 539 17.12 0.44 -17.57
N TYR A 540 17.94 -0.33 -18.31
CA TYR A 540 19.00 0.23 -19.14
C TYR A 540 18.38 1.02 -20.29
N ALA A 541 17.51 0.40 -21.08
CA ALA A 541 16.83 1.05 -22.20
C ALA A 541 16.04 2.30 -21.75
N ALA A 542 15.31 2.23 -20.64
CA ALA A 542 14.55 3.36 -20.11
C ALA A 542 15.42 4.50 -19.57
N THR A 543 16.52 4.19 -18.88
CA THR A 543 17.48 5.21 -18.40
C THR A 543 18.22 5.86 -19.57
N LEU A 544 18.60 5.07 -20.58
CA LEU A 544 19.27 5.50 -21.80
C LEU A 544 18.39 6.47 -22.61
N VAL A 545 17.12 6.11 -22.83
CA VAL A 545 16.14 6.99 -23.49
C VAL A 545 16.05 8.34 -22.77
N ARG A 546 15.93 8.34 -21.44
CA ARG A 546 15.85 9.58 -20.65
C ARG A 546 17.15 10.40 -20.70
N TYR A 547 18.31 9.73 -20.70
CA TYR A 547 19.61 10.35 -20.87
C TYR A 547 19.75 11.04 -22.25
N ILE A 548 19.38 10.37 -23.34
CA ILE A 548 19.40 10.93 -24.70
C ILE A 548 18.37 12.07 -24.86
N ARG A 549 17.18 11.96 -24.23
CA ARG A 549 16.08 12.94 -24.30
C ARG A 549 16.28 14.21 -23.43
N THR A 550 17.29 14.25 -22.56
CA THR A 550 17.38 15.27 -21.47
C THR A 550 17.33 16.72 -21.97
N ALA A 551 16.36 17.48 -21.45
CA ALA A 551 15.91 18.77 -22.02
C ALA A 551 16.78 20.02 -21.72
N LYS A 552 18.11 19.90 -21.59
CA LYS A 552 19.01 21.09 -21.59
C LYS A 552 19.18 21.56 -23.05
N ARG A 553 18.91 22.85 -23.33
CA ARG A 553 19.04 23.44 -24.70
C ARG A 553 20.45 23.36 -25.29
N SER A 554 21.49 23.14 -24.48
CA SER A 554 22.89 22.97 -24.90
C SER A 554 23.30 21.52 -25.17
N VAL A 555 22.53 20.52 -24.74
CA VAL A 555 22.94 19.11 -24.78
C VAL A 555 22.43 18.45 -26.06
N ASN A 556 23.35 18.08 -26.96
CA ASN A 556 23.00 17.40 -28.21
C ASN A 556 22.70 15.90 -27.98
N PRO A 557 21.48 15.40 -28.30
CA PRO A 557 21.14 13.98 -28.20
C PRO A 557 22.07 13.05 -29.00
N TYR A 558 22.59 13.51 -30.15
CA TYR A 558 23.57 12.75 -30.94
C TYR A 558 24.87 12.53 -30.17
N ASN A 559 25.38 13.55 -29.46
CA ASN A 559 26.61 13.42 -28.69
C ASN A 559 26.44 12.44 -27.53
N ARG A 560 25.28 12.43 -26.86
CA ARG A 560 24.95 11.46 -25.80
C ARG A 560 24.74 10.04 -26.31
N LEU A 561 24.20 9.87 -27.52
CA LEU A 561 24.16 8.57 -28.19
C LEU A 561 25.60 8.09 -28.47
N GLN A 562 26.40 8.91 -29.15
CA GLN A 562 27.78 8.54 -29.52
C GLN A 562 28.69 8.31 -28.31
N SER A 563 28.54 9.05 -27.20
CA SER A 563 29.32 8.79 -25.99
C SER A 563 29.05 7.39 -25.42
N ILE A 564 27.78 6.96 -25.38
CA ILE A 564 27.41 5.60 -24.96
C ILE A 564 27.93 4.55 -25.94
N LEU A 565 27.78 4.77 -27.25
CA LEU A 565 28.25 3.83 -28.29
C LEU A 565 29.79 3.69 -28.29
N ALA A 566 30.53 4.73 -27.89
CA ALA A 566 31.99 4.71 -27.75
C ALA A 566 32.48 4.01 -26.47
N SER A 567 31.73 4.06 -25.36
CA SER A 567 32.09 3.38 -24.11
C SER A 567 32.20 1.87 -24.30
N SER A 568 33.32 1.28 -23.90
CA SER A 568 33.75 -0.05 -24.36
C SER A 568 33.22 -1.25 -23.56
N SER A 569 33.11 -2.38 -24.24
CA SER A 569 32.48 -3.63 -23.76
C SER A 569 33.38 -4.49 -22.85
N GLY A 570 33.95 -3.89 -21.80
CA GLY A 570 34.58 -4.64 -20.70
C GLY A 570 33.60 -5.64 -20.06
N ALA A 571 34.09 -6.84 -19.74
CA ALA A 571 33.28 -8.06 -19.62
C ALA A 571 32.73 -8.39 -18.21
N SER A 572 31.63 -9.15 -18.22
CA SER A 572 31.25 -10.16 -17.20
C SER A 572 31.31 -9.76 -15.72
N ARG A 573 30.48 -8.80 -15.31
CA ARG A 573 29.84 -8.82 -13.99
C ARG A 573 28.34 -8.62 -14.14
N GLU A 574 27.55 -9.20 -13.24
CA GLU A 574 26.14 -8.87 -13.11
C GLU A 574 25.99 -7.36 -12.85
N HIS A 575 24.97 -6.74 -13.45
CA HIS A 575 24.76 -5.27 -13.49
C HIS A 575 25.83 -4.40 -14.18
N ALA A 576 26.94 -4.93 -14.69
CA ALA A 576 28.05 -4.12 -15.23
C ALA A 576 27.67 -3.06 -16.29
N GLN A 577 26.66 -3.31 -17.13
CA GLN A 577 26.25 -2.36 -18.17
C GLN A 577 25.36 -1.24 -17.61
N ILE A 578 24.42 -1.53 -16.70
CA ILE A 578 23.60 -0.49 -16.04
C ILE A 578 24.47 0.39 -15.13
N ASP A 579 25.49 -0.19 -14.50
CA ASP A 579 26.46 0.55 -13.69
C ASP A 579 27.27 1.54 -14.54
N LYS A 580 27.75 1.12 -15.73
CA LYS A 580 28.37 2.05 -16.71
C LYS A 580 27.43 3.16 -17.17
N LEU A 581 26.14 2.88 -17.34
CA LEU A 581 25.16 3.89 -17.75
C LEU A 581 24.90 4.90 -16.62
N TYR A 582 24.85 4.46 -15.37
CA TYR A 582 24.79 5.36 -14.22
C TYR A 582 26.07 6.18 -14.05
N LEU A 583 27.26 5.60 -14.27
CA LEU A 583 28.52 6.34 -14.31
C LEU A 583 28.50 7.42 -15.40
N ALA A 584 28.16 7.08 -16.65
CA ALA A 584 28.07 8.06 -17.75
C ALA A 584 27.03 9.17 -17.51
N VAL A 585 25.93 8.88 -16.80
CA VAL A 585 24.97 9.88 -16.33
C VAL A 585 25.60 10.84 -15.31
N LEU A 586 26.38 10.32 -14.36
CA LEU A 586 27.01 11.08 -13.28
C LEU A 586 28.20 11.90 -13.76
N GLU A 587 29.05 11.32 -14.61
CA GLU A 587 30.12 12.01 -15.35
C GLU A 587 29.53 13.21 -16.12
N SER A 588 28.49 12.98 -16.94
CA SER A 588 27.79 14.06 -17.66
C SER A 588 27.02 15.05 -16.76
N ALA A 589 26.91 14.81 -15.45
CA ALA A 589 26.22 15.69 -14.50
C ALA A 589 27.18 16.42 -13.52
N LEU A 590 28.41 15.94 -13.36
CA LEU A 590 29.35 16.40 -12.32
C LEU A 590 30.75 16.73 -12.85
N GLU A 591 31.15 16.21 -14.01
CA GLU A 591 32.46 16.46 -14.63
C GLU A 591 32.39 17.39 -15.86
N ASP A 592 31.22 17.97 -16.12
CA ASP A 592 31.00 19.02 -17.14
C ASP A 592 31.94 20.22 -16.92
N GLU A 593 32.79 20.52 -17.91
CA GLU A 593 33.81 21.57 -17.84
C GLU A 593 33.21 22.98 -17.69
N GLU A 594 31.95 23.20 -18.11
CA GLU A 594 31.26 24.49 -17.95
C GLU A 594 30.84 24.75 -16.49
N LEU A 595 30.72 23.72 -15.65
CA LEU A 595 30.26 23.85 -14.26
C LEU A 595 31.36 24.34 -13.31
N GLU A 596 31.07 25.35 -12.50
CA GLU A 596 31.89 25.70 -11.35
C GLU A 596 31.92 24.58 -10.29
N HIS A 597 32.97 24.55 -9.47
CA HIS A 597 33.03 23.68 -8.29
C HIS A 597 31.82 23.89 -7.35
N SER A 598 31.37 25.14 -7.21
CA SER A 598 30.18 25.54 -6.43
C SER A 598 28.89 24.84 -6.93
N GLU A 599 28.71 24.76 -8.25
CA GLU A 599 27.59 24.06 -8.88
C GLU A 599 27.70 22.55 -8.74
N ARG A 600 28.91 21.97 -8.94
CA ARG A 600 29.16 20.53 -8.79
C ARG A 600 28.84 20.04 -7.37
N GLU A 601 29.24 20.80 -6.34
CA GLU A 601 28.83 20.49 -4.96
C GLU A 601 27.32 20.69 -4.72
N THR A 602 26.70 21.68 -5.37
CA THR A 602 25.23 21.86 -5.31
C THR A 602 24.51 20.63 -5.88
N ILE A 603 24.94 20.11 -7.03
CA ILE A 603 24.39 18.90 -7.69
C ILE A 603 24.60 17.66 -6.81
N ARG A 604 25.81 17.48 -6.25
CA ARG A 604 26.10 16.36 -5.34
C ARG A 604 25.27 16.42 -4.06
N ALA A 605 25.11 17.60 -3.45
CA ALA A 605 24.31 17.77 -2.24
C ALA A 605 22.82 17.49 -2.48
N VAL A 606 22.25 17.93 -3.63
CA VAL A 606 20.88 17.57 -4.04
C VAL A 606 20.74 16.06 -4.24
N LEU A 607 21.65 15.45 -5.00
CA LEU A 607 21.65 14.01 -5.28
C LEU A 607 21.65 13.17 -3.99
N HIS A 608 22.59 13.44 -3.09
CA HIS A 608 22.72 12.69 -1.83
C HIS A 608 21.50 12.93 -0.91
N THR A 609 20.96 14.15 -0.88
CA THR A 609 19.73 14.46 -0.11
C THR A 609 18.55 13.62 -0.61
N VAL A 610 18.30 13.57 -1.93
CA VAL A 610 17.20 12.80 -2.53
C VAL A 610 17.37 11.28 -2.37
N LEU A 611 18.62 10.79 -2.32
CA LEU A 611 18.91 9.37 -2.05
C LEU A 611 18.63 8.97 -0.59
N MET A 612 18.79 9.88 0.37
CA MET A 612 18.68 9.59 1.80
C MET A 612 17.32 9.96 2.41
N THR A 613 16.45 10.64 1.65
CA THR A 613 15.10 11.00 2.09
C THR A 613 14.14 9.81 2.11
N GLN A 614 13.45 9.65 3.25
CA GLN A 614 12.53 8.54 3.54
C GLN A 614 11.24 8.47 2.69
N GLU A 615 10.92 9.54 1.96
CA GLU A 615 9.81 9.66 1.01
C GLU A 615 10.16 10.76 -0.02
N PRO A 616 9.50 10.81 -1.19
CA PRO A 616 9.61 11.93 -2.13
C PRO A 616 9.28 13.26 -1.46
N ILE A 617 10.13 14.26 -1.66
CA ILE A 617 9.98 15.59 -1.07
C ILE A 617 10.03 16.69 -2.12
N ARG A 618 9.49 17.86 -1.80
CA ARG A 618 9.57 19.03 -2.69
C ARG A 618 10.92 19.71 -2.65
N VAL A 619 11.20 20.51 -3.67
CA VAL A 619 12.45 21.25 -3.87
C VAL A 619 12.81 22.20 -2.73
N GLU A 620 11.84 22.76 -2.00
CA GLU A 620 12.09 23.60 -0.83
C GLU A 620 12.60 22.77 0.37
N THR A 621 12.04 21.57 0.55
CA THR A 621 12.53 20.61 1.56
C THR A 621 13.91 20.08 1.20
N ILE A 622 14.20 19.86 -0.10
CA ILE A 622 15.56 19.49 -0.54
C ILE A 622 16.53 20.64 -0.25
N ALA A 623 16.17 21.89 -0.60
CA ALA A 623 17.02 23.05 -0.35
C ALA A 623 17.39 23.16 1.15
N LEU A 624 16.39 23.04 2.02
CA LEU A 624 16.58 23.10 3.47
C LEU A 624 17.34 21.89 4.06
N LEU A 625 17.23 20.69 3.49
CA LEU A 625 17.96 19.50 3.97
C LEU A 625 19.36 19.34 3.36
N ALA A 626 19.60 19.87 2.16
CA ALA A 626 20.91 19.95 1.52
C ALA A 626 21.75 21.12 2.04
N GLY A 627 21.10 22.19 2.53
CA GLY A 627 21.76 23.44 2.93
C GLY A 627 22.07 24.34 1.73
N ILE A 628 21.11 24.49 0.82
CA ILE A 628 21.21 25.26 -0.42
C ILE A 628 20.28 26.47 -0.35
N ASP A 629 20.81 27.65 -0.71
CA ASP A 629 20.03 28.90 -0.74
C ASP A 629 19.06 28.94 -1.93
N GLY A 630 17.79 28.64 -1.67
CA GLY A 630 16.69 28.78 -2.64
C GLY A 630 16.36 27.50 -3.43
N PRO A 631 15.07 27.23 -3.69
CA PRO A 631 14.64 26.06 -4.48
C PRO A 631 15.10 26.13 -5.95
N GLU A 632 15.33 27.31 -6.50
CA GLU A 632 15.74 27.51 -7.90
C GLU A 632 17.11 26.86 -8.19
N ARG A 633 18.02 26.92 -7.21
CA ARG A 633 19.31 26.21 -7.28
C ARG A 633 19.14 24.69 -7.25
N VAL A 634 18.13 24.20 -6.53
CA VAL A 634 17.78 22.77 -6.51
C VAL A 634 17.20 22.34 -7.85
N GLU A 635 16.28 23.11 -8.45
CA GLU A 635 15.72 22.78 -9.77
C GLU A 635 16.79 22.74 -10.87
N TYR A 636 17.72 23.70 -10.86
CA TYR A 636 18.87 23.70 -11.76
C TYR A 636 19.78 22.48 -11.53
N ALA A 637 20.04 22.12 -10.27
CA ALA A 637 20.84 20.95 -9.89
C ALA A 637 20.16 19.60 -10.20
N LEU A 638 18.82 19.54 -10.20
CA LEU A 638 18.05 18.37 -10.62
C LEU A 638 18.05 18.18 -12.14
N ALA A 639 18.14 19.25 -12.92
CA ALA A 639 18.07 19.21 -14.39
C ALA A 639 19.03 18.20 -15.07
N PRO A 640 20.34 18.11 -14.74
CA PRO A 640 21.23 17.10 -15.32
C PRO A 640 20.92 15.66 -14.84
N LEU A 641 20.28 15.49 -13.69
CA LEU A 641 19.99 14.20 -13.05
C LEU A 641 18.65 13.57 -13.48
N ARG A 642 17.88 14.21 -14.37
CA ARG A 642 16.52 13.77 -14.82
C ARG A 642 16.45 12.41 -15.55
N SER A 643 17.58 11.74 -15.77
CA SER A 643 17.63 10.34 -16.24
C SER A 643 17.46 9.31 -15.12
N VAL A 644 17.82 9.67 -13.88
CA VAL A 644 17.84 8.80 -12.68
C VAL A 644 16.97 9.33 -11.53
N LEU A 645 16.71 10.64 -11.51
CA LEU A 645 15.72 11.29 -10.63
C LEU A 645 14.48 11.72 -11.44
N HIS A 646 13.32 11.75 -10.78
CA HIS A 646 12.07 12.27 -11.30
C HIS A 646 11.60 13.46 -10.46
N GLN A 647 10.94 14.42 -11.11
CA GLN A 647 10.21 15.52 -10.49
C GLN A 647 8.78 15.47 -11.06
N SER A 648 7.79 15.23 -10.20
CA SER A 648 6.39 15.10 -10.59
C SER A 648 5.82 16.46 -10.98
N GLU A 649 5.29 16.58 -12.20
CA GLU A 649 4.71 17.83 -12.73
C GLU A 649 3.43 18.24 -11.97
N SER A 650 2.66 17.28 -11.46
CA SER A 650 1.41 17.53 -10.74
C SER A 650 1.62 17.88 -9.26
N THR A 651 2.70 17.40 -8.62
CA THR A 651 2.93 17.58 -7.18
C THR A 651 4.15 18.42 -6.82
N GLY A 652 5.14 18.54 -7.70
CA GLY A 652 6.46 19.11 -7.40
C GLY A 652 7.35 18.23 -6.50
N LEU A 653 6.94 16.99 -6.20
CA LEU A 653 7.72 16.03 -5.42
C LEU A 653 8.82 15.40 -6.28
N VAL A 654 9.97 15.13 -5.65
CA VAL A 654 11.16 14.59 -6.29
C VAL A 654 11.48 13.21 -5.71
N SER A 655 11.76 12.24 -6.58
CA SER A 655 12.12 10.86 -6.20
C SER A 655 13.28 10.32 -7.05
N THR A 656 13.84 9.18 -6.67
CA THR A 656 14.57 8.34 -7.63
C THR A 656 13.59 7.63 -8.57
N LEU A 657 14.00 7.37 -9.82
CA LEU A 657 13.16 6.72 -10.84
C LEU A 657 13.04 5.20 -10.69
N HIS A 658 13.97 4.55 -10.00
CA HIS A 658 13.98 3.10 -9.82
C HIS A 658 14.96 2.70 -8.70
N ALA A 659 14.61 1.72 -7.88
CA ALA A 659 15.38 1.32 -6.70
C ALA A 659 16.82 0.84 -7.00
N SER A 660 17.12 0.38 -8.22
CA SER A 660 18.49 -0.03 -8.57
C SER A 660 19.51 1.12 -8.65
N PHE A 661 19.06 2.37 -8.67
CA PHE A 661 19.96 3.54 -8.61
C PHE A 661 20.44 3.82 -7.17
N PRO A 662 19.58 3.88 -6.13
CA PRO A 662 19.99 3.73 -4.73
C PRO A 662 20.89 2.51 -4.48
N ASP A 663 20.50 1.33 -4.98
CA ASP A 663 21.30 0.09 -4.82
C ASP A 663 22.71 0.21 -5.43
N PHE A 664 22.93 1.14 -6.38
CA PHE A 664 24.21 1.47 -7.00
C PHE A 664 24.96 2.55 -6.21
N MET A 665 24.30 3.67 -5.90
CA MET A 665 24.91 4.82 -5.22
C MET A 665 25.41 4.50 -3.80
N PHE A 666 24.72 3.59 -3.09
CA PHE A 666 25.13 3.09 -1.78
C PHE A 666 26.10 1.90 -1.85
N SER A 667 26.72 1.65 -3.01
CA SER A 667 27.65 0.52 -3.21
C SER A 667 28.98 1.01 -3.78
N HIS A 668 29.96 1.25 -2.90
CA HIS A 668 31.31 1.73 -3.26
C HIS A 668 32.01 0.88 -4.34
N THR A 669 31.73 -0.42 -4.40
CA THR A 669 32.28 -1.33 -5.42
C THR A 669 31.65 -1.19 -6.81
N ARG A 670 30.54 -0.45 -6.93
CA ARG A 670 29.81 -0.17 -8.17
C ARG A 670 29.94 1.30 -8.58
N SER A 671 29.72 2.24 -7.65
CA SER A 671 29.71 3.68 -7.92
C SER A 671 31.09 4.36 -7.84
N GLY A 672 32.10 3.72 -7.24
CA GLY A 672 33.47 4.25 -7.18
C GLY A 672 33.56 5.63 -6.55
N SER A 673 34.13 6.60 -7.29
CA SER A 673 34.25 8.02 -6.88
C SER A 673 32.91 8.71 -6.60
N TYR A 674 31.80 8.19 -7.15
CA TYR A 674 30.45 8.72 -6.96
C TYR A 674 29.69 8.09 -5.78
N PHE A 675 30.37 7.31 -4.92
CA PHE A 675 29.76 6.67 -3.76
C PHE A 675 29.10 7.67 -2.79
N CYS A 676 27.79 7.46 -2.55
CA CYS A 676 27.02 8.21 -1.58
C CYS A 676 27.31 7.70 -0.16
N ASP A 677 28.45 8.13 0.39
CA ASP A 677 28.87 7.85 1.75
C ASP A 677 27.86 8.43 2.76
N MET A 678 27.00 7.57 3.33
CA MET A 678 25.94 7.99 4.24
C MET A 678 26.50 8.65 5.50
N ASP A 679 27.55 8.10 6.09
CA ASP A 679 28.13 8.56 7.37
C ASP A 679 28.70 9.98 7.26
N LYS A 680 29.11 10.41 6.06
CA LYS A 680 29.52 11.79 5.78
C LYS A 680 28.36 12.77 5.57
N HIS A 681 27.20 12.32 5.13
CA HIS A 681 26.09 13.19 4.69
C HIS A 681 24.90 13.23 5.65
N SER A 682 24.64 12.15 6.39
CA SER A 682 23.57 12.08 7.40
C SER A 682 23.70 13.11 8.53
N PRO A 683 24.89 13.51 9.04
CA PRO A 683 24.96 14.53 10.08
C PRO A 683 24.36 15.86 9.62
N GLY A 684 24.71 16.31 8.41
CA GLY A 684 24.19 17.56 7.84
C GLY A 684 22.66 17.57 7.70
N MET A 685 22.06 16.44 7.31
CA MET A 685 20.61 16.30 7.25
C MET A 685 19.96 16.29 8.63
N ALA A 686 20.55 15.60 9.62
CA ALA A 686 20.04 15.54 10.98
C ALA A 686 20.10 16.90 11.69
N HIS A 687 21.23 17.62 11.61
CA HIS A 687 21.36 19.00 12.10
C HIS A 687 20.34 19.93 11.46
N ARG A 688 20.12 19.84 10.14
CA ARG A 688 19.15 20.69 9.45
C ARG A 688 17.69 20.34 9.78
N CYS A 689 17.39 19.09 10.13
CA CYS A 689 16.10 18.73 10.75
C CYS A 689 15.90 19.47 12.10
N PHE A 690 16.91 19.48 12.97
CA PHE A 690 16.84 20.20 14.25
C PHE A 690 16.78 21.73 14.05
N ALA A 691 17.51 22.29 13.08
CA ALA A 691 17.45 23.71 12.76
C ALA A 691 16.05 24.17 12.30
N VAL A 692 15.43 23.44 11.36
CA VAL A 692 14.05 23.72 10.90
C VAL A 692 13.05 23.60 12.05
N MET A 693 13.20 22.59 12.92
CA MET A 693 12.35 22.44 14.11
C MET A 693 12.59 23.54 15.17
N LYS A 694 13.83 24.03 15.31
CA LYS A 694 14.19 25.10 16.26
C LYS A 694 13.60 26.45 15.86
N ASP A 695 13.49 26.71 14.55
CA ASP A 695 12.90 27.91 13.95
C ASP A 695 11.36 27.86 13.87
N GLN A 696 10.80 26.84 13.21
CA GLN A 696 9.38 26.85 12.84
C GLN A 696 8.43 26.32 13.92
N LEU A 697 8.90 25.50 14.88
CA LEU A 697 8.06 25.00 15.97
C LEU A 697 7.80 26.09 17.02
N ARG A 698 6.52 26.34 17.29
CA ARG A 698 6.04 27.29 18.29
C ARG A 698 4.80 26.76 18.99
N PHE A 699 4.54 27.26 20.19
CA PHE A 699 3.28 27.05 20.91
C PHE A 699 2.07 27.50 20.08
N ASN A 700 1.04 26.66 20.02
CA ASN A 700 -0.23 26.90 19.33
C ASN A 700 -0.05 27.28 17.85
N ILE A 701 0.74 26.50 17.10
CA ILE A 701 1.14 26.75 15.71
C ILE A 701 -0.05 26.92 14.76
N CYS A 702 -1.17 26.21 15.03
CA CYS A 702 -2.44 26.28 14.31
C CYS A 702 -3.50 27.19 14.96
N ASP A 703 -3.12 28.01 15.96
CA ASP A 703 -3.96 29.03 16.60
C ASP A 703 -5.25 28.51 17.27
N LEU A 704 -5.22 27.29 17.84
CA LEU A 704 -6.37 26.60 18.44
C LEU A 704 -7.10 27.50 19.47
N PRO A 705 -8.44 27.60 19.42
CA PRO A 705 -9.20 28.63 20.15
C PRO A 705 -9.44 28.30 21.63
N SER A 706 -9.40 27.01 22.01
CA SER A 706 -9.80 26.54 23.34
C SER A 706 -9.26 25.13 23.59
N SER A 707 -8.96 24.80 24.85
CA SER A 707 -8.67 23.42 25.27
C SER A 707 -9.93 22.57 25.47
N PHE A 708 -11.11 23.20 25.56
CA PHE A 708 -12.40 22.51 25.80
C PHE A 708 -13.06 22.01 24.51
N ILE A 709 -12.40 22.15 23.36
CA ILE A 709 -12.87 21.72 22.05
C ILE A 709 -11.88 20.68 21.56
N ALA A 710 -12.35 19.47 21.22
CA ALA A 710 -11.52 18.46 20.59
C ALA A 710 -11.12 18.91 19.18
N ASP A 711 -9.90 18.56 18.74
CA ASP A 711 -9.31 19.12 17.52
C ASP A 711 -10.17 18.87 16.27
N GLU A 712 -10.88 17.74 16.23
CA GLU A 712 -11.84 17.37 15.18
C GLU A 712 -13.05 18.32 15.06
N ASN A 713 -13.39 19.03 16.13
CA ASN A 713 -14.46 20.01 16.24
C ASN A 713 -13.95 21.47 16.15
N VAL A 714 -12.70 21.69 15.70
CA VAL A 714 -12.12 23.02 15.53
C VAL A 714 -12.30 23.51 14.09
N ASP A 715 -13.01 24.63 13.93
CA ASP A 715 -13.31 25.23 12.62
C ASP A 715 -12.06 25.41 11.75
N ASN A 716 -12.17 24.93 10.50
CA ASN A 716 -11.15 25.02 9.44
C ASN A 716 -9.78 24.46 9.83
N LEU A 717 -9.69 23.52 10.79
CA LEU A 717 -8.40 23.04 11.29
C LEU A 717 -7.52 22.41 10.20
N GLN A 718 -8.09 21.69 9.24
CA GLN A 718 -7.31 21.05 8.17
C GLN A 718 -6.62 22.09 7.26
N ASP A 719 -7.31 23.18 6.90
CA ASP A 719 -6.68 24.30 6.20
C ASP A 719 -5.62 24.98 7.06
N ARG A 720 -5.88 25.14 8.37
CA ARG A 720 -4.91 25.74 9.30
C ARG A 720 -3.66 24.89 9.44
N ILE A 721 -3.77 23.56 9.49
CA ILE A 721 -2.65 22.63 9.42
C ILE A 721 -1.88 22.83 8.10
N LYS A 722 -2.58 22.79 6.96
CA LYS A 722 -1.99 22.96 5.61
C LYS A 722 -1.25 24.29 5.40
N HIS A 723 -1.70 25.38 6.02
CA HIS A 723 -1.10 26.72 5.90
C HIS A 723 -0.12 27.08 7.02
N ARG A 724 -0.12 26.39 8.16
CA ARG A 724 0.76 26.69 9.31
C ARG A 724 1.91 25.69 9.50
N ILE A 725 1.73 24.44 9.06
CA ILE A 725 2.74 23.39 9.13
C ILE A 725 3.24 23.15 7.71
N SER A 726 4.41 23.71 7.39
CA SER A 726 5.03 23.60 6.06
C SER A 726 5.32 22.14 5.68
N ALA A 727 5.41 21.84 4.39
CA ALA A 727 5.77 20.50 3.92
C ALA A 727 7.15 20.06 4.46
N THR A 728 8.10 20.99 4.60
CA THR A 728 9.39 20.75 5.25
C THR A 728 9.24 20.47 6.74
N LEU A 729 8.45 21.26 7.48
CA LEU A 729 8.24 21.05 8.91
C LEU A 729 7.59 19.69 9.19
N ALA A 730 6.56 19.35 8.40
CA ALA A 730 5.92 18.04 8.44
C ALA A 730 6.94 16.90 8.26
N TYR A 731 7.76 16.98 7.21
CA TYR A 731 8.79 15.99 6.92
C TYR A 731 9.82 15.86 8.05
N VAL A 732 10.39 16.96 8.55
CA VAL A 732 11.42 16.88 9.59
C VAL A 732 10.84 16.42 10.93
N CYS A 733 9.62 16.83 11.28
CA CYS A 733 8.94 16.33 12.49
C CYS A 733 8.66 14.83 12.43
N ARG A 734 8.40 14.27 11.24
CA ARG A 734 8.17 12.84 11.02
C ARG A 734 9.48 12.03 11.00
N TYR A 735 10.54 12.53 10.34
CA TYR A 735 11.73 11.73 10.00
C TYR A 735 13.05 12.12 10.67
N TRP A 736 13.09 13.13 11.55
CA TRP A 736 14.34 13.52 12.25
C TRP A 736 15.03 12.33 12.95
N ALA A 737 14.24 11.46 13.59
CA ALA A 737 14.77 10.29 14.30
C ALA A 737 15.34 9.22 13.34
N SER A 738 14.81 9.11 12.12
CA SER A 738 15.38 8.27 11.06
C SER A 738 16.73 8.80 10.60
N HIS A 739 16.85 10.12 10.41
CA HIS A 739 18.11 10.76 10.01
C HIS A 739 19.18 10.66 11.11
N VAL A 740 18.81 10.87 12.39
CA VAL A 740 19.70 10.58 13.53
C VAL A 740 20.11 9.09 13.54
N GLY A 741 19.18 8.18 13.28
CA GLY A 741 19.45 6.74 13.20
C GLY A 741 20.46 6.32 12.13
N LEU A 742 20.63 7.13 11.08
CA LEU A 742 21.62 6.99 10.00
C LEU A 742 22.94 7.75 10.28
N THR A 743 23.05 8.44 11.42
CA THR A 743 24.18 9.32 11.73
C THR A 743 25.11 8.71 12.78
N PRO A 744 26.44 8.68 12.59
CA PRO A 744 27.39 8.35 13.65
C PRO A 744 27.26 9.34 14.82
N ALA A 745 27.33 8.86 16.07
CA ALA A 745 27.25 9.77 17.22
C ALA A 745 28.48 10.68 17.30
N ASN A 746 28.23 11.99 17.33
CA ASN A 746 29.17 13.04 17.65
C ASN A 746 28.56 13.97 18.72
N ASP A 747 29.39 14.85 19.32
CA ASP A 747 28.92 15.72 20.41
C ASP A 747 27.93 16.79 19.92
N ASP A 748 28.13 17.34 18.72
CA ASP A 748 27.24 18.36 18.13
C ASP A 748 25.79 17.86 17.98
N LEU A 749 25.60 16.63 17.51
CA LEU A 749 24.29 16.01 17.32
C LEU A 749 23.64 15.69 18.67
N LEU A 750 24.43 15.30 19.67
CA LEU A 750 23.97 15.10 21.04
C LEU A 750 23.57 16.42 21.72
N GLU A 751 24.22 17.54 21.38
CA GLU A 751 23.80 18.88 21.82
C GLU A 751 22.50 19.31 21.13
N ASP A 752 22.40 19.24 19.79
CA ASP A 752 21.18 19.60 19.05
C ASP A 752 19.96 18.79 19.54
N LEU A 753 20.15 17.48 19.75
CA LEU A 753 19.14 16.58 20.30
C LEU A 753 18.79 16.93 21.75
N SER A 754 19.78 17.27 22.58
CA SER A 754 19.57 17.78 23.94
C SER A 754 18.75 19.07 23.91
N VAL A 755 19.06 20.02 23.04
CA VAL A 755 18.32 21.29 22.88
C VAL A 755 16.89 21.04 22.39
N PHE A 756 16.70 20.18 21.38
CA PHE A 756 15.37 19.80 20.88
C PHE A 756 14.48 19.22 21.99
N LEU A 757 14.97 18.22 22.73
CA LEU A 757 14.23 17.61 23.83
C LEU A 757 13.95 18.62 24.96
N SER A 758 14.91 19.51 25.24
CA SER A 758 14.84 20.50 26.33
C SER A 758 13.99 21.74 26.02
N GLU A 759 13.74 22.04 24.74
CA GLU A 759 13.08 23.29 24.33
C GLU A 759 11.95 23.21 23.29
N ARG A 760 11.89 22.15 22.49
CA ARG A 760 10.94 22.03 21.35
C ARG A 760 10.05 20.80 21.40
N LEU A 761 10.32 19.82 22.27
CA LEU A 761 9.55 18.58 22.44
C LEU A 761 8.03 18.81 22.46
N LEU A 762 7.54 19.74 23.29
CA LEU A 762 6.08 19.97 23.42
C LEU A 762 5.47 20.59 22.15
N PHE A 763 6.22 21.42 21.43
CA PHE A 763 5.76 22.02 20.17
C PHE A 763 5.82 21.01 19.02
N TRP A 764 6.79 20.09 19.03
CA TRP A 764 6.83 18.93 18.13
C TRP A 764 5.66 17.97 18.40
N MET A 765 5.36 17.67 19.68
CA MET A 765 4.19 16.89 20.07
C MET A 765 2.88 17.51 19.56
N GLU A 766 2.77 18.84 19.61
CA GLU A 766 1.63 19.57 19.07
C GLU A 766 1.46 19.32 17.55
N VAL A 767 2.55 19.38 16.78
CA VAL A 767 2.54 19.05 15.34
C VAL A 767 2.16 17.59 15.09
N MET A 768 2.75 16.63 15.80
CA MET A 768 2.43 15.19 15.64
C MET A 768 0.97 14.88 16.00
N SER A 769 0.43 15.56 17.02
CA SER A 769 -0.96 15.44 17.47
C SER A 769 -1.96 15.99 16.46
N LEU A 770 -1.69 17.19 15.92
CA LEU A 770 -2.53 17.84 14.92
C LEU A 770 -2.54 17.08 13.59
N ARG A 771 -1.39 16.53 13.19
CA ARG A 771 -1.27 15.69 11.99
C ARG A 771 -1.83 14.27 12.16
N ARG A 772 -2.23 13.88 13.38
CA ARG A 772 -2.64 12.52 13.77
C ARG A 772 -1.56 11.44 13.55
N GLU A 773 -0.28 11.84 13.55
CA GLU A 773 0.87 10.97 13.29
C GLU A 773 1.51 10.40 14.57
N LEU A 774 0.75 10.27 15.66
CA LEU A 774 1.31 10.01 16.98
C LEU A 774 2.15 8.72 17.05
N LEU A 775 1.78 7.66 16.31
CA LEU A 775 2.52 6.40 16.24
C LEU A 775 3.95 6.58 15.68
N ALA A 776 4.13 7.40 14.65
CA ALA A 776 5.44 7.67 14.05
C ALA A 776 6.42 8.31 15.05
N GLY A 777 5.92 9.08 16.02
CA GLY A 777 6.73 9.58 17.13
C GLY A 777 7.12 8.51 18.16
N ILE A 778 6.29 7.49 18.38
CA ILE A 778 6.64 6.32 19.22
C ILE A 778 7.75 5.52 18.53
N GLU A 779 7.58 5.25 17.23
CA GLU A 779 8.56 4.57 16.38
C GLU A 779 9.89 5.33 16.32
N GLY A 780 9.85 6.66 16.16
CA GLY A 780 11.02 7.54 16.21
C GLY A 780 11.76 7.46 17.54
N PHE A 781 11.06 7.50 18.68
CA PHE A 781 11.69 7.28 19.99
C PHE A 781 12.26 5.86 20.16
N LEU A 782 11.60 4.83 19.62
CA LEU A 782 12.10 3.47 19.65
C LEU A 782 13.39 3.32 18.84
N ALA A 783 13.43 3.85 17.63
CA ALA A 783 14.62 3.90 16.78
C ALA A 783 15.77 4.65 17.46
N LEU A 784 15.47 5.79 18.10
CA LEU A 784 16.46 6.58 18.82
C LEU A 784 17.02 5.88 20.07
N LYS A 785 16.17 5.15 20.83
CA LYS A 785 16.63 4.27 21.92
C LYS A 785 17.49 3.11 21.42
N GLN A 786 17.25 2.60 20.21
CA GLN A 786 18.13 1.60 19.59
C GLN A 786 19.47 2.20 19.14
N TRP A 787 19.45 3.41 18.56
CA TRP A 787 20.64 4.15 18.15
C TRP A 787 21.59 4.40 19.33
N LEU A 788 21.08 4.97 20.45
CA LEU A 788 21.87 5.17 21.68
C LEU A 788 22.51 3.89 22.25
N ARG A 789 21.87 2.73 22.05
CA ARG A 789 22.42 1.44 22.50
C ARG A 789 23.61 1.01 21.65
N LYS A 790 23.59 1.28 20.34
CA LYS A 790 24.69 0.99 19.41
C LYS A 790 25.91 1.88 19.67
N THR A 791 25.70 3.15 20.04
CA THR A 791 26.76 4.16 20.20
C THR A 791 27.45 4.13 21.57
N ASN A 792 27.10 3.17 22.44
CA ASN A 792 27.55 3.05 23.84
C ASN A 792 27.30 4.29 24.74
N SER A 793 26.56 5.30 24.25
CA SER A 793 26.30 6.58 24.93
C SER A 793 25.25 6.49 26.06
N GLN A 794 25.06 5.30 26.64
CA GLN A 794 23.94 4.96 27.52
C GLN A 794 23.98 5.68 28.89
N THR A 795 25.16 6.12 29.32
CA THR A 795 25.38 6.91 30.55
C THR A 795 25.25 8.42 30.35
N SER A 796 24.92 8.89 29.14
CA SER A 796 24.78 10.31 28.84
C SER A 796 23.52 10.94 29.46
N LYS A 797 23.60 12.25 29.75
CA LYS A 797 22.44 13.10 30.08
C LYS A 797 21.33 13.02 29.02
N VAL A 798 21.71 12.81 27.76
CA VAL A 798 20.80 12.69 26.61
C VAL A 798 19.98 11.41 26.67
N ALA A 799 20.53 10.29 27.16
CA ALA A 799 19.78 9.06 27.38
C ALA A 799 18.63 9.24 28.39
N THR A 800 18.85 10.01 29.46
CA THR A 800 17.78 10.33 30.43
C THR A 800 16.70 11.22 29.79
N LEU A 801 17.09 12.23 29.00
CA LEU A 801 16.16 13.10 28.27
C LEU A 801 15.28 12.30 27.30
N ILE A 802 15.86 11.35 26.56
CA ILE A 802 15.13 10.49 25.61
C ILE A 802 14.17 9.55 26.33
N GLU A 803 14.58 8.95 27.45
CA GLU A 803 13.73 8.04 28.21
C GLU A 803 12.53 8.79 28.83
N ASP A 804 12.77 9.93 29.48
CA ASP A 804 11.72 10.80 30.00
C ASP A 804 10.77 11.31 28.90
N ALA A 805 11.31 11.82 27.80
CA ALA A 805 10.53 12.35 26.68
C ALA A 805 9.68 11.27 26.01
N SER A 806 10.24 10.08 25.78
CA SER A 806 9.54 8.92 25.23
C SER A 806 8.40 8.45 26.14
N ASN A 807 8.61 8.41 27.45
CA ASN A 807 7.57 8.02 28.40
C ASN A 807 6.47 9.08 28.53
N PHE A 808 6.82 10.37 28.55
CA PHE A 808 5.85 11.47 28.50
C PHE A 808 5.02 11.45 27.20
N TYR A 809 5.69 11.26 26.06
CA TYR A 809 5.06 11.17 24.74
C TYR A 809 4.08 9.99 24.65
N THR A 810 4.51 8.80 25.07
CA THR A 810 3.67 7.60 25.07
C THR A 810 2.48 7.76 26.02
N SER A 811 2.70 8.34 27.20
CA SER A 811 1.63 8.66 28.14
C SER A 811 0.62 9.69 27.63
N TYR A 812 1.03 10.58 26.72
CA TYR A 812 0.11 11.49 26.03
C TYR A 812 -0.67 10.76 24.94
N ALA A 813 0.02 10.06 24.04
CA ALA A 813 -0.57 9.38 22.88
C ALA A 813 -1.60 8.31 23.29
N SER A 814 -1.32 7.54 24.35
CA SER A 814 -2.21 6.51 24.89
C SER A 814 -3.30 7.05 25.83
N SER A 815 -3.60 8.34 25.80
CA SER A 815 -4.59 8.98 26.68
C SER A 815 -5.58 9.85 25.89
N GLY A 816 -6.83 9.96 26.36
CA GLY A 816 -7.86 10.78 25.72
C GLY A 816 -7.52 12.27 25.57
N ALA A 817 -6.43 12.75 26.19
CA ALA A 817 -5.87 14.08 25.95
C ALA A 817 -5.40 14.27 24.50
N CYS A 818 -5.07 13.21 23.77
CA CYS A 818 -4.58 13.29 22.38
C CYS A 818 -5.63 13.76 21.36
N HIS A 819 -6.91 13.76 21.72
CA HIS A 819 -7.99 14.34 20.91
C HIS A 819 -8.11 15.87 21.07
N CYS A 820 -7.50 16.45 22.11
CA CYS A 820 -7.60 17.86 22.47
C CYS A 820 -6.19 18.42 22.69
N THR A 821 -5.47 18.71 21.61
CA THR A 821 -4.02 18.96 21.60
C THR A 821 -3.49 19.95 22.69
N PRO A 822 -4.20 21.02 23.10
CA PRO A 822 -3.76 21.88 24.21
C PRO A 822 -3.58 21.17 25.57
N HIS A 823 -4.10 19.95 25.74
CA HIS A 823 -3.93 19.17 26.97
C HIS A 823 -2.50 18.65 27.21
N ILE A 824 -1.62 18.67 26.20
CA ILE A 824 -0.16 18.52 26.38
C ILE A 824 0.33 19.43 27.53
N TYR A 825 -0.07 20.71 27.48
CA TYR A 825 0.35 21.75 28.42
C TYR A 825 -0.54 21.82 29.67
N ILE A 826 -1.85 21.62 29.51
CA ILE A 826 -2.85 21.89 30.56
C ILE A 826 -3.13 20.67 31.44
N SER A 827 -2.82 19.45 30.98
CA SER A 827 -3.00 18.21 31.74
C SER A 827 -1.72 17.39 31.84
N CYS A 828 -1.13 16.99 30.72
CA CYS A 828 -0.01 16.04 30.74
C CYS A 828 1.22 16.62 31.46
N LEU A 829 1.63 17.85 31.14
CA LEU A 829 2.74 18.51 31.82
C LEU A 829 2.54 18.69 33.35
N PRO A 830 1.42 19.23 33.88
CA PRO A 830 1.19 19.32 35.33
C PRO A 830 1.10 17.97 36.07
N PHE A 831 0.68 16.89 35.39
CA PHE A 831 0.65 15.54 35.97
C PHE A 831 1.93 14.71 35.71
N CYS A 832 2.90 15.25 34.96
CA CYS A 832 4.20 14.63 34.74
C CYS A 832 4.98 14.50 36.07
N PRO A 833 5.68 13.38 36.33
CA PRO A 833 6.50 13.23 37.53
C PRO A 833 7.53 14.35 37.67
N ARG A 834 7.59 15.00 38.84
CA ARG A 834 8.54 16.11 39.12
C ARG A 834 10.02 15.71 39.05
N SER A 835 10.29 14.41 39.10
CA SER A 835 11.61 13.81 38.85
C SER A 835 12.01 13.85 37.37
N SER A 836 11.05 13.87 36.45
CA SER A 836 11.27 13.86 35.01
C SER A 836 11.93 15.13 34.51
N THR A 837 12.86 15.00 33.57
CA THR A 837 13.47 16.11 32.84
C THR A 837 12.44 16.97 32.12
N VAL A 838 11.39 16.38 31.53
CA VAL A 838 10.31 17.13 30.86
C VAL A 838 9.63 18.10 31.83
N TYR A 839 9.23 17.63 33.03
CA TYR A 839 8.67 18.53 34.05
C TYR A 839 9.68 19.63 34.43
N LYS A 840 10.94 19.26 34.71
CA LYS A 840 11.99 20.20 35.13
C LYS A 840 12.29 21.29 34.09
N GLN A 841 12.13 21.00 32.81
CA GLN A 841 12.51 21.90 31.71
C GLN A 841 11.37 22.78 31.21
N TYR A 842 10.14 22.25 31.18
CA TYR A 842 8.97 22.98 30.63
C TYR A 842 8.09 23.60 31.72
N TRP A 843 7.95 23.00 32.91
CA TRP A 843 7.12 23.59 33.98
C TRP A 843 7.56 25.00 34.42
N PRO A 844 8.87 25.35 34.48
CA PRO A 844 9.30 26.72 34.79
C PRO A 844 8.98 27.75 33.69
N ARG A 845 8.57 27.30 32.49
CA ARG A 845 8.29 28.16 31.32
C ARG A 845 6.79 28.53 31.20
N MET A 846 5.96 28.17 32.21
CA MET A 846 4.48 28.26 32.23
C MET A 846 3.92 29.37 33.15
#